data_AF-A0A846AST6-F1
#
_entry.id   AF-A0A846AST6-F1
#
_cell.length_a   1.000
_cell.length_b   1.000
_cell.length_c   1.000
_cell.angle_alpha   90.00
_cell.angle_beta   90.00
_cell.angle_gamma   90.00
#
_symmetry.space_group_name_H-M   'P 1'
#
loop_
_entity.id
_entity.type
_entity.pdbx_description
1 polymer ?
#
loop_
_entity_poly.entity_id
_entity_poly.type
_entity_poly.pdbx_seq_one_letter_code
_entity_poly.pdbx_strand_id
1 'polypeptide(L)'
;MNNYEYYLGGSLPLNATTYVKRKADEDLYQGLKNGEFCYVLNSRQMGKSSLRVKTMQRLQQENVACVSIDMTEIGIYDITPSEWYASIIDTILTALNLEDDFDLEEFWEDNSQLSNIKRFSKFISQNLLPSICQQIVIFIDEIDSTLSLPFNIDDFFAVVRDCYNKRADNSDYQKLTFAMIGVATPADLIKDKKRTPFNIGRAIKLTGFQLAEVEPLAKGLVEKTANINKLMDAVLDWTGGQPFLTQKVCKLISNSAEIVPDGQEAEWVANLLRHRIIENWQVHDDPEHLKTIRDRLLVNEKRASRLLGLYQQVLNSGGVVADDSPDQMELRLTGLVIKQEGQLQVANRIYQEVFNLQWVEKELGKLRPYSEAFTAWEESGCKDESRLLRGQALADALVWAVDKSLSDRDYQFLATAQEVEKQAIELEKQAIELEKLEAQIKLEAQLKANQILEEAKQKVDLKLAEAEAVGKSITSKLLSNSGKHFEGLLQALRAVKQLPPPNEIFQPQDESKIQIIDALSQAIYIDEPYRERNRLEGHKDAVNSVAFSPDGEIIATASSDNMVKLWSRHGKLLQTLTGHQSSVFGVAFSPDGETIASASRDNTVKLWSRNRELLHTLIGHESWVIGVAFSPDGETIATASRDNTLKLWSRDGKLLQTLAGHQSSVWGVAFSPDGETIVSASFDNTVKLWSRYGKLLHTLTGHEGLVRGVAFSSDGETIFSASWDNTVKLWSRQGNLLHTLTGHESSVFGVAFSPDKEIIATASNDKTVKLWSGDGNLLHILTGHDGGVEDVAFSPDGETIASASFDNTVKLWFRQDNLLHTLTEHESWVRGIAFSPDGYTIASASYDKTVKLWSRDGNLLHTLTGHESWVEDVAFSPDGKTIATASDDNTVKLWSGDGKLLHTFTGHQRSVRSVAFSPDGKTIATASFDNTVKLWSYYGKLLHTLTGHEGRVYSVGFSPDGETIASASDDKTVKLWSGDGKLLGILTGHQGSVRGVAFSPDGKTIASGSWDNTVKLWSCHGKLLHTLTGNGGKVFGVAFSPDGETIASANFDHTVKLWNCHGKLLHTLTGHKGLVRSVAFSPDGETIVTASDDNTVKLWHGWKFDRLHQWGCNWMRDYLENNPNVSESDRHLCDCVGG
;
A
#
# COMPACT_ATOMS: atom_id res chain seq x y z
N MET A 1 86.57 -40.23 -17.06
CA MET A 1 85.32 -40.47 -16.32
C MET A 1 84.27 -39.51 -16.89
N ASN A 2 83.39 -40.00 -17.76
CA ASN A 2 82.19 -39.26 -18.13
C ASN A 2 81.30 -39.21 -16.89
N ASN A 3 81.05 -38.02 -16.33
CA ASN A 3 80.20 -37.83 -15.16
C ASN A 3 78.74 -38.12 -15.52
N TYR A 4 78.30 -39.34 -15.28
CA TYR A 4 76.89 -39.71 -15.34
C TYR A 4 76.21 -39.33 -14.02
N GLU A 5 75.34 -38.33 -14.03
CA GLU A 5 74.78 -37.74 -12.81
C GLU A 5 73.33 -38.18 -12.56
N TYR A 6 73.06 -38.67 -11.34
CA TYR A 6 71.71 -39.01 -10.87
C TYR A 6 71.09 -37.84 -10.09
N TYR A 7 69.90 -37.42 -10.54
CA TYR A 7 69.14 -36.32 -9.96
C TYR A 7 68.07 -36.85 -9.00
N LEU A 8 68.18 -36.45 -7.73
CA LEU A 8 67.21 -36.82 -6.70
C LEU A 8 66.22 -35.66 -6.52
N GLY A 9 65.17 -35.64 -7.34
CA GLY A 9 64.14 -34.58 -7.35
C GLY A 9 62.93 -34.94 -8.22
N GLY A 10 61.78 -34.30 -7.98
CA GLY A 10 60.49 -34.62 -8.63
C GLY A 10 60.35 -34.17 -10.09
N SER A 11 61.19 -33.22 -10.53
CA SER A 11 61.23 -32.69 -11.90
C SER A 11 62.64 -32.81 -12.46
N LEU A 12 62.77 -33.40 -13.65
CA LEU A 12 64.02 -33.55 -14.37
C LEU A 12 64.10 -32.50 -15.48
N PRO A 13 65.26 -31.84 -15.69
CA PRO A 13 65.45 -30.92 -16.81
C PRO A 13 65.20 -31.59 -18.16
N LEU A 14 64.84 -30.78 -19.17
CA LEU A 14 64.50 -31.25 -20.52
C LEU A 14 65.61 -32.09 -21.20
N ASN A 15 66.88 -31.92 -20.84
CA ASN A 15 67.98 -32.67 -21.46
C ASN A 15 68.61 -33.74 -20.54
N ALA A 16 67.96 -34.10 -19.43
CA ALA A 16 68.51 -35.08 -18.48
C ALA A 16 68.66 -36.48 -19.10
N THR A 17 69.89 -37.01 -19.08
CA THR A 17 70.22 -38.34 -19.62
C THR A 17 69.62 -39.50 -18.82
N THR A 18 69.22 -39.25 -17.58
CA THR A 18 68.59 -40.20 -16.65
C THR A 18 67.07 -40.29 -16.79
N TYR A 19 66.44 -39.54 -17.71
CA TYR A 19 65.00 -39.63 -17.91
C TYR A 19 64.61 -40.99 -18.50
N VAL A 20 63.78 -41.73 -17.77
CA VAL A 20 63.23 -43.02 -18.21
C VAL A 20 61.87 -42.76 -18.89
N LYS A 21 61.83 -42.92 -20.22
CA LYS A 21 60.57 -42.84 -20.98
C LYS A 21 59.70 -44.06 -20.63
N ARG A 22 58.49 -43.80 -20.14
CA ARG A 22 57.52 -44.83 -19.78
C ARG A 22 56.38 -44.87 -20.80
N LYS A 23 55.55 -45.91 -20.72
CA LYS A 23 54.32 -45.99 -21.51
C LYS A 23 53.41 -44.75 -21.32
N ALA A 24 53.38 -44.21 -20.10
CA ALA A 24 52.59 -43.02 -19.75
C ALA A 24 52.96 -41.76 -20.57
N ASP A 25 54.23 -41.63 -21.01
CA ASP A 25 54.69 -40.52 -21.86
C ASP A 25 53.98 -40.48 -23.21
N GLU A 26 53.77 -41.65 -23.83
CA GLU A 26 53.08 -41.71 -25.11
C GLU A 26 51.56 -41.63 -24.91
N ASP A 27 51.03 -42.27 -23.86
CA ASP A 27 49.60 -42.26 -23.58
C ASP A 27 49.06 -40.85 -23.29
N LEU A 28 49.78 -40.04 -22.50
CA LEU A 28 49.37 -38.65 -22.22
C LEU A 28 49.49 -37.77 -23.48
N TYR A 29 50.58 -37.91 -24.23
CA TYR A 29 50.80 -37.13 -25.45
C TYR A 29 49.72 -37.38 -26.50
N GLN A 30 49.42 -38.64 -26.80
CA GLN A 30 48.41 -39.00 -27.80
C GLN A 30 47.00 -38.60 -27.35
N GLY A 31 46.68 -38.78 -26.05
CA GLY A 31 45.39 -38.34 -25.51
C GLY A 31 45.16 -36.84 -25.72
N LEU A 32 46.13 -36.01 -25.33
CA LEU A 32 46.01 -34.55 -25.46
C LEU A 32 46.03 -34.08 -26.92
N LYS A 33 46.84 -34.70 -27.79
CA LYS A 33 46.86 -34.39 -29.22
C LYS A 33 45.53 -34.70 -29.91
N ASN A 34 44.82 -35.73 -29.45
CA ASN A 34 43.48 -36.09 -29.95
C ASN A 34 42.37 -35.24 -29.31
N GLY A 35 42.70 -34.25 -28.48
CA GLY A 35 41.75 -33.39 -27.79
C GLY A 35 41.06 -34.06 -26.60
N GLU A 36 41.54 -35.20 -26.11
CA GLU A 36 40.98 -35.86 -24.93
C GLU A 36 41.39 -35.12 -23.66
N PHE A 37 40.42 -34.80 -22.79
CA PHE A 37 40.75 -34.36 -21.43
C PHE A 37 41.51 -35.49 -20.73
N CYS A 38 42.60 -35.18 -20.02
CA CYS A 38 43.43 -36.19 -19.36
C CYS A 38 43.66 -35.85 -17.89
N TYR A 39 43.80 -36.87 -17.04
CA TYR A 39 44.25 -36.66 -15.67
C TYR A 39 45.32 -37.66 -15.23
N VAL A 40 46.36 -37.13 -14.58
CA VAL A 40 47.57 -37.83 -14.11
C VAL A 40 47.64 -37.69 -12.58
N LEU A 41 46.85 -38.50 -11.88
CA LEU A 41 46.72 -38.44 -10.43
C LEU A 41 47.41 -39.65 -9.78
N ASN A 42 48.50 -39.42 -9.04
CA ASN A 42 49.30 -40.49 -8.42
C ASN A 42 50.05 -39.99 -7.17
N SER A 43 50.67 -40.88 -6.39
CA SER A 43 51.48 -40.54 -5.21
C SER A 43 52.65 -39.59 -5.52
N ARG A 44 53.21 -38.97 -4.48
CA ARG A 44 54.35 -38.03 -4.60
C ARG A 44 55.58 -38.75 -5.18
N GLN A 45 56.42 -37.97 -5.87
CA GLN A 45 57.71 -38.42 -6.43
C GLN A 45 57.65 -39.54 -7.50
N MET A 46 56.53 -39.69 -8.22
CA MET A 46 56.39 -40.60 -9.37
C MET A 46 56.82 -39.99 -10.73
N GLY A 47 57.40 -38.79 -10.74
CA GLY A 47 57.90 -38.10 -11.95
C GLY A 47 56.81 -37.46 -12.82
N LYS A 48 55.76 -36.91 -12.21
CA LYS A 48 54.60 -36.29 -12.90
C LYS A 48 54.96 -34.96 -13.59
N SER A 49 55.69 -34.08 -12.91
CA SER A 49 56.07 -32.76 -13.45
C SER A 49 57.01 -32.90 -14.65
N SER A 50 57.96 -33.85 -14.60
CA SER A 50 58.82 -34.18 -15.76
C SER A 50 58.00 -34.66 -16.97
N LEU A 51 56.98 -35.50 -16.74
CA LEU A 51 56.07 -36.00 -17.77
C LEU A 51 55.27 -34.85 -18.42
N ARG A 52 54.76 -33.90 -17.63
CA ARG A 52 54.07 -32.69 -18.11
C ARG A 52 54.98 -31.86 -19.02
N VAL A 53 56.16 -31.49 -18.53
CA VAL A 53 57.11 -30.61 -19.25
C VAL A 53 57.51 -31.21 -20.60
N LYS A 54 57.78 -32.53 -20.64
CA LYS A 54 58.10 -33.26 -21.88
C LYS A 54 56.94 -33.29 -22.87
N THR A 55 55.73 -33.50 -22.37
CA THR A 55 54.53 -33.58 -23.20
C THR A 55 54.17 -32.22 -23.80
N MET A 56 54.20 -31.17 -22.98
CA MET A 56 53.87 -29.80 -23.40
C MET A 56 54.82 -29.30 -24.51
N GLN A 57 56.13 -29.51 -24.36
CA GLN A 57 57.10 -29.12 -25.39
C GLN A 57 56.82 -29.81 -26.73
N ARG A 58 56.45 -31.10 -26.70
CA ARG A 58 56.17 -31.88 -27.91
C ARG A 58 54.89 -31.39 -28.61
N LEU A 59 53.88 -30.96 -27.85
CA LEU A 59 52.64 -30.38 -28.40
C LEU A 59 52.86 -28.98 -29.00
N GLN A 60 53.65 -28.12 -28.35
CA GLN A 60 53.98 -26.79 -28.86
C GLN A 60 54.77 -26.84 -30.17
N GLN A 61 55.66 -27.83 -30.34
CA GLN A 61 56.37 -28.07 -31.60
C GLN A 61 55.44 -28.45 -32.76
N GLU A 62 54.24 -28.96 -32.47
CA GLU A 62 53.20 -29.27 -33.44
C GLU A 62 52.13 -28.15 -33.57
N ASN A 63 52.47 -26.92 -33.17
CA ASN A 63 51.64 -25.72 -33.28
C ASN A 63 50.34 -25.76 -32.44
N VAL A 64 50.36 -26.46 -31.31
CA VAL A 64 49.29 -26.42 -30.30
C VAL A 64 49.63 -25.32 -29.28
N ALA A 65 48.65 -24.45 -28.98
CA ALA A 65 48.78 -23.44 -27.94
C ALA A 65 48.66 -24.12 -26.56
N CYS A 66 49.70 -24.02 -25.73
CA CYS A 66 49.70 -24.67 -24.42
C CYS A 66 49.84 -23.65 -23.30
N VAL A 67 49.00 -23.78 -22.27
CA VAL A 67 49.04 -23.01 -21.02
C VAL A 67 49.36 -23.95 -19.88
N SER A 68 50.22 -23.53 -18.96
CA SER A 68 50.50 -24.27 -17.72
C SER A 68 50.14 -23.38 -16.55
N ILE A 69 49.19 -23.82 -15.73
CA ILE A 69 48.73 -23.14 -14.53
C ILE A 69 49.17 -23.97 -13.34
N ASP A 70 50.05 -23.40 -12.52
CA ASP A 70 50.43 -23.98 -11.23
C ASP A 70 49.52 -23.42 -10.14
N MET A 71 48.73 -24.30 -9.52
CA MET A 71 47.77 -23.88 -8.50
C MET A 71 48.42 -23.37 -7.21
N THR A 72 49.72 -23.60 -7.01
CA THR A 72 50.44 -23.03 -5.86
C THR A 72 50.89 -21.60 -6.08
N GLU A 73 51.15 -21.18 -7.32
CA GLU A 73 51.63 -19.82 -7.64
C GLU A 73 50.52 -18.76 -7.51
N ILE A 74 49.25 -19.16 -7.63
CA ILE A 74 48.08 -18.27 -7.52
C ILE A 74 47.79 -17.84 -6.06
N GLY A 75 48.37 -18.52 -5.06
CA GLY A 75 48.18 -18.23 -3.63
C GLY A 75 46.99 -18.99 -3.01
N ILE A 76 47.17 -19.49 -1.78
CA ILE A 76 46.26 -20.49 -1.17
C ILE A 76 45.58 -19.99 0.13
N TYR A 77 46.18 -19.06 0.88
CA TYR A 77 45.76 -18.77 2.26
C TYR A 77 45.01 -17.45 2.47
N ASP A 78 45.16 -16.44 1.60
CA ASP A 78 44.59 -15.10 1.81
C ASP A 78 44.04 -14.49 0.51
N ILE A 79 43.44 -15.34 -0.34
CA ILE A 79 42.86 -14.95 -1.63
C ILE A 79 41.33 -15.06 -1.59
N THR A 80 40.62 -14.09 -2.17
CA THR A 80 39.16 -14.19 -2.31
C THR A 80 38.76 -15.00 -3.54
N PRO A 81 37.53 -15.54 -3.61
CA PRO A 81 37.08 -16.24 -4.80
C PRO A 81 37.16 -15.40 -6.07
N SER A 82 36.88 -14.09 -6.01
CA SER A 82 36.92 -13.22 -7.20
C SER A 82 38.34 -13.06 -7.73
N GLU A 83 39.29 -12.76 -6.85
CA GLU A 83 40.71 -12.64 -7.20
C GLU A 83 41.24 -13.96 -7.77
N TRP A 84 40.84 -15.10 -7.19
CA TRP A 84 41.27 -16.42 -7.66
C TRP A 84 40.83 -16.71 -9.11
N TYR A 85 39.58 -16.41 -9.48
CA TYR A 85 39.13 -16.57 -10.87
C TYR A 85 39.77 -15.56 -11.82
N ALA A 86 40.02 -14.32 -11.36
CA ALA A 86 40.70 -13.30 -12.15
C ALA A 86 42.15 -13.71 -12.46
N SER A 87 42.91 -14.18 -11.46
CA SER A 87 44.29 -14.65 -11.63
C SER A 87 44.41 -15.85 -12.57
N ILE A 88 43.43 -16.76 -12.60
CA ILE A 88 43.40 -17.86 -13.58
C ILE A 88 43.23 -17.31 -15.00
N ILE A 89 42.35 -16.33 -15.21
CA ILE A 89 42.14 -15.73 -16.52
C ILE A 89 43.40 -14.96 -16.95
N ASP A 90 43.98 -14.17 -16.04
CA ASP A 90 45.22 -13.44 -16.24
C ASP A 90 46.35 -14.38 -16.70
N THR A 91 46.57 -15.50 -15.99
CA THR A 91 47.58 -16.50 -16.36
C THR A 91 47.35 -17.07 -17.77
N ILE A 92 46.09 -17.27 -18.18
CA ILE A 92 45.74 -17.76 -19.52
C ILE A 92 46.03 -16.68 -20.58
N LEU A 93 45.71 -15.41 -20.29
CA LEU A 93 45.96 -14.29 -21.19
C LEU A 93 47.47 -14.09 -21.40
N THR A 94 48.26 -14.08 -20.32
CA THR A 94 49.72 -13.96 -20.37
C THR A 94 50.35 -15.11 -21.15
N ALA A 95 49.96 -16.36 -20.86
CA ALA A 95 50.55 -17.54 -21.50
C ALA A 95 50.26 -17.62 -23.01
N LEU A 96 49.18 -16.98 -23.46
CA LEU A 96 48.75 -16.97 -24.86
C LEU A 96 49.03 -15.63 -25.58
N ASN A 97 49.66 -14.66 -24.90
CA ASN A 97 49.93 -13.30 -25.37
C ASN A 97 48.68 -12.55 -25.89
N LEU A 98 47.57 -12.59 -25.13
CA LEU A 98 46.30 -11.92 -25.49
C LEU A 98 46.05 -10.62 -24.70
N GLU A 99 46.98 -10.18 -23.87
CA GLU A 99 46.83 -9.04 -22.96
C GLU A 99 46.58 -7.71 -23.68
N ASP A 100 47.18 -7.51 -24.87
CA ASP A 100 47.01 -6.28 -25.66
C ASP A 100 45.62 -6.18 -26.35
N ASP A 101 44.94 -7.32 -26.55
CA ASP A 101 43.67 -7.41 -27.28
C ASP A 101 42.45 -7.61 -26.34
N PHE A 102 42.68 -7.77 -25.04
CA PHE A 102 41.63 -8.01 -24.04
C PHE A 102 41.98 -7.36 -22.69
N ASP A 103 41.24 -6.31 -22.34
CA ASP A 103 41.36 -5.66 -21.04
C ASP A 103 40.59 -6.44 -19.96
N LEU A 104 41.33 -7.06 -19.04
CA LEU A 104 40.76 -7.87 -17.97
C LEU A 104 40.03 -7.02 -16.94
N GLU A 105 40.52 -5.83 -16.59
CA GLU A 105 39.91 -4.97 -15.57
C GLU A 105 38.56 -4.45 -16.07
N GLU A 106 38.50 -3.93 -17.29
CA GLU A 106 37.26 -3.46 -17.92
C GLU A 106 36.23 -4.58 -18.03
N PHE A 107 36.63 -5.77 -18.51
CA PHE A 107 35.75 -6.93 -18.59
C PHE A 107 35.21 -7.35 -17.21
N TRP A 108 36.04 -7.26 -16.17
CA TRP A 108 35.64 -7.68 -14.83
C TRP A 108 34.62 -6.72 -14.21
N GLU A 109 34.76 -5.40 -14.42
CA GLU A 109 33.83 -4.39 -13.93
C GLU A 109 32.50 -4.37 -14.69
N ASP A 110 32.52 -4.42 -16.02
CA ASP A 110 31.32 -4.43 -16.87
C ASP A 110 30.40 -5.62 -16.58
N ASN A 111 31.01 -6.72 -16.12
CA ASN A 111 30.31 -7.95 -15.77
C ASN A 111 30.14 -8.12 -14.25
N SER A 112 30.29 -7.05 -13.46
CA SER A 112 30.19 -7.05 -11.99
C SER A 112 28.89 -7.68 -11.44
N GLN A 113 27.79 -7.62 -12.20
CA GLN A 113 26.50 -8.22 -11.84
C GLN A 113 26.44 -9.75 -12.06
N LEU A 114 27.43 -10.34 -12.74
CA LEU A 114 27.53 -11.79 -12.96
C LEU A 114 28.38 -12.44 -11.86
N SER A 115 28.05 -13.70 -11.53
CA SER A 115 28.87 -14.51 -10.63
C SER A 115 30.23 -14.84 -11.26
N ASN A 116 31.26 -15.02 -10.43
CA ASN A 116 32.64 -15.29 -10.89
C ASN A 116 32.71 -16.45 -11.89
N ILE A 117 31.91 -17.50 -11.67
CA ILE A 117 31.85 -18.65 -12.56
C ILE A 117 31.20 -18.35 -13.92
N LYS A 118 30.19 -17.47 -13.95
CA LYS A 118 29.58 -17.01 -15.20
C LYS A 118 30.52 -16.06 -15.96
N ARG A 119 31.29 -15.24 -15.25
CA ARG A 119 32.36 -14.42 -15.87
C ARG A 119 33.42 -15.31 -16.51
N PHE A 120 33.88 -16.33 -15.79
CA PHE A 120 34.85 -17.31 -16.30
C PHE A 120 34.32 -18.07 -17.53
N SER A 121 33.08 -18.57 -17.48
CA SER A 121 32.44 -19.23 -18.62
C SER A 121 32.26 -18.30 -19.83
N LYS A 122 31.87 -17.04 -19.58
CA LYS A 122 31.71 -16.01 -20.62
C LYS A 122 33.04 -15.71 -21.30
N PHE A 123 34.11 -15.50 -20.54
CA PHE A 123 35.47 -15.31 -21.05
C PHE A 123 35.90 -16.44 -21.98
N ILE A 124 35.74 -17.71 -21.56
CA ILE A 124 36.08 -18.86 -22.40
C ILE A 124 35.30 -18.83 -23.73
N SER A 125 33.99 -18.57 -23.66
CA SER A 125 33.09 -18.67 -24.81
C SER A 125 33.20 -17.51 -25.81
N GLN A 126 33.38 -16.28 -25.33
CA GLN A 126 33.27 -15.06 -26.15
C GLN A 126 34.64 -14.44 -26.47
N ASN A 127 35.68 -14.78 -25.71
CA ASN A 127 37.00 -14.14 -25.85
C ASN A 127 38.09 -15.18 -26.15
N LEU A 128 38.22 -16.24 -25.34
CA LEU A 128 39.32 -17.20 -25.54
C LEU A 128 39.16 -18.04 -26.83
N LEU A 129 38.00 -18.67 -27.02
CA LEU A 129 37.77 -19.57 -28.17
C LEU A 129 37.71 -18.85 -29.54
N PRO A 130 37.18 -17.62 -29.65
CA PRO A 130 37.22 -16.86 -30.90
C PRO A 130 38.60 -16.29 -31.24
N SER A 131 39.40 -15.89 -30.25
CA SER A 131 40.69 -15.22 -30.49
C SER A 131 41.81 -16.17 -30.93
N ILE A 132 41.69 -17.47 -30.67
CA ILE A 132 42.72 -18.46 -31.02
C ILE A 132 42.20 -19.49 -32.01
N CYS A 133 42.89 -19.60 -33.15
CA CYS A 133 42.54 -20.55 -34.20
C CYS A 133 43.18 -21.94 -34.01
N GLN A 134 44.25 -22.07 -33.20
CA GLN A 134 44.90 -23.34 -32.90
C GLN A 134 44.14 -24.16 -31.84
N GLN A 135 44.53 -25.43 -31.69
CA GLN A 135 44.15 -26.23 -30.52
C GLN A 135 44.81 -25.67 -29.26
N ILE A 136 44.04 -25.59 -28.17
CA ILE A 136 44.44 -25.05 -26.87
C ILE A 136 44.46 -26.19 -25.85
N VAL A 137 45.60 -26.40 -25.20
CA VAL A 137 45.75 -27.36 -24.09
C VAL A 137 46.13 -26.60 -22.81
N ILE A 138 45.27 -26.68 -21.80
CA ILE A 138 45.51 -26.07 -20.49
C ILE A 138 45.90 -27.17 -19.50
N PHE A 139 47.15 -27.15 -19.06
CA PHE A 139 47.68 -27.99 -18.00
C PHE A 139 47.42 -27.32 -16.65
N ILE A 140 46.75 -28.02 -15.74
CA ILE A 140 46.56 -27.62 -14.36
C ILE A 140 47.42 -28.53 -13.50
N ASP A 141 48.51 -27.99 -12.94
CA ASP A 141 49.45 -28.71 -12.08
C ASP A 141 49.18 -28.41 -10.60
N GLU A 142 49.67 -29.30 -9.73
CA GLU A 142 49.45 -29.27 -8.29
C GLU A 142 47.98 -29.12 -7.89
N ILE A 143 47.08 -29.84 -8.56
CA ILE A 143 45.64 -29.71 -8.33
C ILE A 143 45.24 -30.02 -6.86
N ASP A 144 46.03 -30.81 -6.13
CA ASP A 144 45.79 -31.09 -4.71
C ASP A 144 45.87 -29.83 -3.82
N SER A 145 46.58 -28.79 -4.24
CA SER A 145 46.66 -27.50 -3.54
C SER A 145 45.29 -26.80 -3.45
N THR A 146 44.39 -27.08 -4.40
CA THR A 146 43.03 -26.53 -4.38
C THR A 146 42.16 -27.06 -3.24
N LEU A 147 42.50 -28.24 -2.68
CA LEU A 147 41.80 -28.81 -1.53
C LEU A 147 41.96 -27.94 -0.28
N SER A 148 43.08 -27.21 -0.20
CA SER A 148 43.45 -26.37 0.93
C SER A 148 42.86 -24.95 0.87
N LEU A 149 42.17 -24.56 -0.21
CA LEU A 149 41.54 -23.25 -0.33
C LEU A 149 40.41 -23.08 0.72
N PRO A 150 40.26 -21.89 1.33
CA PRO A 150 39.27 -21.64 2.39
C PRO A 150 37.83 -21.55 1.89
N PHE A 151 37.61 -21.57 0.57
CA PHE A 151 36.29 -21.55 -0.07
C PHE A 151 36.05 -22.80 -0.94
N ASN A 152 34.78 -22.99 -1.31
CA ASN A 152 34.37 -24.10 -2.19
C ASN A 152 34.58 -23.73 -3.66
N ILE A 153 35.27 -24.59 -4.41
CA ILE A 153 35.58 -24.43 -5.84
C ILE A 153 34.92 -25.50 -6.73
N ASP A 154 33.96 -26.27 -6.23
CA ASP A 154 33.27 -27.33 -6.98
C ASP A 154 32.64 -26.80 -8.28
N ASP A 155 32.23 -25.53 -8.29
CA ASP A 155 31.66 -24.87 -9.44
C ASP A 155 32.72 -24.62 -10.56
N PHE A 156 34.01 -24.48 -10.23
CA PHE A 156 35.09 -24.40 -11.23
C PHE A 156 35.16 -25.69 -12.05
N PHE A 157 35.19 -26.84 -11.38
CA PHE A 157 35.17 -28.14 -12.02
C PHE A 157 33.85 -28.41 -12.76
N ALA A 158 32.74 -27.83 -12.30
CA ALA A 158 31.48 -27.87 -13.03
C ALA A 158 31.57 -27.13 -14.37
N VAL A 159 32.27 -25.99 -14.46
CA VAL A 159 32.51 -25.29 -15.74
C VAL A 159 33.47 -26.04 -16.64
N VAL A 160 34.52 -26.67 -16.11
CA VAL A 160 35.39 -27.53 -16.93
C VAL A 160 34.58 -28.68 -17.53
N ARG A 161 33.64 -29.25 -16.76
CA ARG A 161 32.70 -30.27 -17.25
C ARG A 161 31.70 -29.72 -18.27
N ASP A 162 31.19 -28.51 -18.06
CA ASP A 162 30.31 -27.83 -19.02
C ASP A 162 31.02 -27.59 -20.36
N CYS A 163 32.29 -27.17 -20.33
CA CYS A 163 33.12 -27.01 -21.53
C CYS A 163 33.29 -28.35 -22.28
N TYR A 164 33.49 -29.47 -21.55
CA TYR A 164 33.56 -30.80 -22.15
C TYR A 164 32.23 -31.20 -22.82
N ASN A 165 31.10 -30.98 -22.14
CA ASN A 165 29.78 -31.34 -22.66
C ASN A 165 29.39 -30.50 -23.88
N LYS A 166 29.69 -29.20 -23.87
CA LYS A 166 29.41 -28.27 -24.99
C LYS A 166 30.11 -28.62 -26.29
N ARG A 167 31.13 -29.49 -26.28
CA ARG A 167 31.77 -30.02 -27.50
C ARG A 167 30.82 -30.78 -28.41
N ALA A 168 29.72 -31.32 -27.87
CA ALA A 168 28.69 -32.00 -28.65
C ALA A 168 27.83 -31.00 -29.45
N ASP A 169 27.56 -29.82 -28.86
CA ASP A 169 26.61 -28.84 -29.39
C ASP A 169 27.29 -27.66 -30.09
N ASN A 170 28.56 -27.40 -29.80
CA ASN A 170 29.34 -26.32 -30.37
C ASN A 170 30.77 -26.79 -30.69
N SER A 171 31.11 -26.81 -31.99
CA SER A 171 32.40 -27.27 -32.49
C SER A 171 33.58 -26.43 -32.02
N ASP A 172 33.39 -25.16 -31.64
CA ASP A 172 34.48 -24.32 -31.16
C ASP A 172 35.10 -24.84 -29.86
N TYR A 173 34.29 -25.46 -28.99
CA TYR A 173 34.78 -26.07 -27.74
C TYR A 173 35.65 -27.31 -27.96
N GLN A 174 35.65 -27.89 -29.16
CA GLN A 174 36.55 -29.00 -29.50
C GLN A 174 38.01 -28.53 -29.60
N LYS A 175 38.25 -27.21 -29.69
CA LYS A 175 39.59 -26.62 -29.66
C LYS A 175 40.21 -26.58 -28.26
N LEU A 176 39.45 -26.68 -27.17
CA LEU A 176 39.94 -26.46 -25.81
C LEU A 176 40.00 -27.77 -25.02
N THR A 177 41.20 -28.18 -24.58
CA THR A 177 41.46 -29.43 -23.84
C THR A 177 42.13 -29.17 -22.50
N PHE A 178 41.72 -29.88 -21.44
CA PHE A 178 42.30 -29.76 -20.10
C PHE A 178 43.10 -31.00 -19.67
N ALA A 179 44.23 -30.78 -19.01
CA ALA A 179 45.07 -31.82 -18.42
C ALA A 179 45.29 -31.56 -16.92
N MET A 180 44.79 -32.42 -16.04
CA MET A 180 44.90 -32.24 -14.57
C MET A 180 45.97 -33.14 -13.97
N ILE A 181 46.90 -32.58 -13.18
CA ILE A 181 48.07 -33.29 -12.65
C ILE A 181 48.21 -32.98 -11.15
N GLY A 182 48.43 -34.02 -10.31
CA GLY A 182 48.62 -33.83 -8.86
C GLY A 182 48.51 -35.10 -8.01
N VAL A 183 48.39 -34.93 -6.69
CA VAL A 183 48.27 -36.00 -5.69
C VAL A 183 46.87 -36.00 -5.05
N ALA A 184 45.86 -36.33 -5.86
CA ALA A 184 44.46 -36.41 -5.41
C ALA A 184 43.79 -37.64 -6.00
N THR A 185 42.59 -38.00 -5.57
CA THR A 185 41.71 -38.89 -6.34
C THR A 185 40.62 -38.08 -7.05
N PRO A 186 40.00 -38.61 -8.14
CA PRO A 186 38.88 -37.93 -8.81
C PRO A 186 37.71 -37.56 -7.90
N ALA A 187 37.52 -38.31 -6.80
CA ALA A 187 36.51 -38.02 -5.79
C ALA A 187 36.92 -36.91 -4.82
N ASP A 188 38.22 -36.63 -4.68
CA ASP A 188 38.72 -35.58 -3.78
C ASP A 188 38.58 -34.19 -4.39
N LEU A 189 38.66 -34.07 -5.72
CA LEU A 189 38.56 -32.79 -6.45
C LEU A 189 37.20 -32.08 -6.26
N ILE A 190 36.15 -32.80 -5.86
CA ILE A 190 34.85 -32.22 -5.50
C ILE A 190 34.64 -32.35 -3.98
N LYS A 191 34.52 -31.21 -3.28
CA LYS A 191 34.34 -31.11 -1.84
C LYS A 191 32.92 -31.54 -1.44
N ASP A 192 31.88 -31.13 -2.17
CA ASP A 192 30.50 -31.59 -1.95
C ASP A 192 30.29 -33.02 -2.46
N LYS A 193 30.29 -33.98 -1.53
CA LYS A 193 30.13 -35.40 -1.83
C LYS A 193 28.74 -35.79 -2.35
N LYS A 194 27.76 -34.87 -2.39
CA LYS A 194 26.47 -35.08 -3.06
C LYS A 194 26.53 -34.82 -4.56
N ARG A 195 27.57 -34.13 -5.04
CA ARG A 195 27.80 -33.88 -6.47
C ARG A 195 28.57 -35.04 -7.10
N THR A 196 28.36 -35.26 -8.39
CA THR A 196 29.07 -36.30 -9.14
C THR A 196 30.59 -36.03 -9.13
N PRO A 197 31.42 -37.03 -8.76
CA PRO A 197 32.87 -36.91 -8.82
C PRO A 197 33.38 -36.42 -10.18
N PHE A 198 34.54 -35.76 -10.19
CA PHE A 198 35.12 -35.26 -11.45
C PHE A 198 35.77 -36.42 -12.22
N ASN A 199 34.98 -37.12 -13.05
CA ASN A 199 35.36 -38.34 -13.75
C ASN A 199 35.35 -38.20 -15.29
N ILE A 200 35.54 -36.98 -15.80
CA ILE A 200 35.59 -36.72 -17.25
C ILE A 200 37.03 -36.76 -17.76
N GLY A 201 37.23 -37.41 -18.91
CA GLY A 201 38.54 -37.58 -19.53
C GLY A 201 39.23 -38.92 -19.21
N ARG A 202 40.46 -39.08 -19.73
CA ARG A 202 41.24 -40.32 -19.67
C ARG A 202 42.24 -40.29 -18.51
N ALA A 203 42.16 -41.31 -17.66
CA ALA A 203 43.15 -41.54 -16.60
C ALA A 203 44.46 -42.08 -17.19
N ILE A 204 45.57 -41.39 -16.95
CA ILE A 204 46.90 -41.87 -17.36
C ILE A 204 47.59 -42.56 -16.19
N LYS A 205 47.72 -43.88 -16.29
CA LYS A 205 48.32 -44.71 -15.25
C LYS A 205 49.85 -44.59 -15.26
N LEU A 206 50.41 -44.16 -14.13
CA LEU A 206 51.85 -44.11 -13.89
C LEU A 206 52.29 -45.31 -13.05
N THR A 207 53.18 -46.14 -13.59
CA THR A 207 53.76 -47.31 -12.90
C THR A 207 55.23 -47.07 -12.54
N GLY A 208 55.74 -47.89 -11.61
CA GLY A 208 57.17 -47.96 -11.33
C GLY A 208 57.98 -48.47 -12.54
N PHE A 209 59.26 -48.14 -12.57
CA PHE A 209 60.17 -48.52 -13.65
C PHE A 209 60.31 -50.03 -13.77
N GLN A 210 60.22 -50.52 -15.01
CA GLN A 210 60.45 -51.92 -15.34
C GLN A 210 61.90 -52.16 -15.78
N LEU A 211 62.40 -53.40 -15.64
CA LEU A 211 63.77 -53.74 -16.00
C LEU A 211 64.13 -53.39 -17.46
N ALA A 212 63.18 -53.49 -18.38
CA ALA A 212 63.37 -53.13 -19.79
C ALA A 212 63.43 -51.60 -20.04
N GLU A 213 62.93 -50.79 -19.11
CA GLU A 213 62.82 -49.33 -19.24
C GLU A 213 64.02 -48.60 -18.60
N VAL A 214 64.68 -49.24 -17.62
CA VAL A 214 65.77 -48.62 -16.83
C VAL A 214 67.13 -48.59 -17.53
N GLU A 215 67.20 -48.88 -18.82
CA GLU A 215 68.45 -48.77 -19.61
C GLU A 215 69.17 -47.42 -19.42
N PRO A 216 68.47 -46.25 -19.40
CA PRO A 216 69.13 -44.98 -19.10
C PRO A 216 69.77 -44.98 -17.71
N LEU A 217 69.12 -45.51 -16.67
CA LEU A 217 69.72 -45.57 -15.33
C LEU A 217 70.88 -46.58 -15.28
N ALA A 218 70.76 -47.72 -15.94
CA ALA A 218 71.81 -48.75 -15.97
C ALA A 218 73.14 -48.25 -16.56
N LYS A 219 73.09 -47.33 -17.55
CA LYS A 219 74.30 -46.77 -18.21
C LYS A 219 75.29 -46.12 -17.24
N GLY A 220 74.81 -45.55 -16.13
CA GLY A 220 75.67 -44.94 -15.12
C GLY A 220 76.36 -45.92 -14.17
N LEU A 221 76.02 -47.22 -14.21
CA LEU A 221 76.51 -48.23 -13.29
C LEU A 221 77.31 -49.36 -13.98
N VAL A 222 77.54 -49.26 -15.29
CA VAL A 222 78.21 -50.31 -16.08
C VAL A 222 79.62 -50.65 -15.55
N GLU A 223 80.34 -49.69 -14.96
CA GLU A 223 81.69 -49.92 -14.40
C GLU A 223 81.67 -50.58 -13.00
N LYS A 224 80.49 -50.73 -12.36
CA LYS A 224 80.37 -51.25 -10.98
C LYS A 224 80.15 -52.76 -10.88
N THR A 225 79.79 -53.42 -11.98
CA THR A 225 79.49 -54.86 -11.98
C THR A 225 79.76 -55.48 -13.35
N ALA A 226 80.10 -56.77 -13.38
CA ALA A 226 80.18 -57.55 -14.60
C ALA A 226 78.80 -57.88 -15.20
N ASN A 227 77.72 -57.86 -14.39
CA ASN A 227 76.35 -58.17 -14.81
C ASN A 227 75.34 -57.09 -14.41
N ILE A 228 75.25 -56.05 -15.24
CA ILE A 228 74.41 -54.88 -14.98
C ILE A 228 72.92 -55.21 -14.85
N ASN A 229 72.43 -56.22 -15.59
CA ASN A 229 71.03 -56.59 -15.56
C ASN A 229 70.66 -57.24 -14.23
N LYS A 230 71.52 -58.12 -13.66
CA LYS A 230 71.30 -58.70 -12.33
C LYS A 230 71.37 -57.66 -11.22
N LEU A 231 72.27 -56.68 -11.33
CA LEU A 231 72.36 -55.58 -10.37
C LEU A 231 71.11 -54.71 -10.41
N MET A 232 70.64 -54.34 -11.60
CA MET A 232 69.42 -53.55 -11.74
C MET A 232 68.17 -54.32 -11.31
N ASP A 233 68.12 -55.63 -11.57
CA ASP A 233 67.05 -56.51 -11.08
C ASP A 233 67.01 -56.53 -9.55
N ALA A 234 68.16 -56.65 -8.88
CA ALA A 234 68.25 -56.57 -7.42
C ALA A 234 67.84 -55.18 -6.87
N VAL A 235 68.21 -54.09 -7.55
CA VAL A 235 67.79 -52.73 -7.15
C VAL A 235 66.27 -52.56 -7.31
N LEU A 236 65.69 -53.09 -8.38
CA LEU A 236 64.25 -53.03 -8.62
C LEU A 236 63.46 -53.94 -7.67
N ASP A 237 63.98 -55.11 -7.30
CA ASP A 237 63.38 -56.00 -6.29
C ASP A 237 63.22 -55.29 -4.94
N TRP A 238 64.23 -54.54 -4.52
CA TRP A 238 64.16 -53.79 -3.26
C TRP A 238 63.32 -52.52 -3.34
N THR A 239 63.34 -51.80 -4.47
CA THR A 239 62.69 -50.49 -4.61
C THR A 239 61.28 -50.55 -5.23
N GLY A 240 60.88 -51.69 -5.80
CA GLY A 240 59.65 -51.85 -6.58
C GLY A 240 59.59 -50.97 -7.84
N GLY A 241 60.74 -50.46 -8.30
CA GLY A 241 60.82 -49.50 -9.42
C GLY A 241 60.30 -48.10 -9.10
N GLN A 242 60.13 -47.73 -7.82
CA GLN A 242 59.70 -46.37 -7.46
C GLN A 242 60.75 -45.33 -7.92
N PRO A 243 60.40 -44.34 -8.75
CA PRO A 243 61.38 -43.51 -9.48
C PRO A 243 62.43 -42.80 -8.62
N PHE A 244 62.05 -42.28 -7.45
CA PHE A 244 62.96 -41.55 -6.56
C PHE A 244 63.91 -42.50 -5.81
N LEU A 245 63.39 -43.59 -5.23
CA LEU A 245 64.15 -44.61 -4.52
C LEU A 245 65.08 -45.36 -5.46
N THR A 246 64.61 -45.75 -6.66
CA THR A 246 65.47 -46.41 -7.65
C THR A 246 66.64 -45.49 -8.04
N GLN A 247 66.41 -44.19 -8.26
CA GLN A 247 67.52 -43.25 -8.50
C GLN A 247 68.40 -43.02 -7.26
N LYS A 248 67.83 -42.96 -6.05
CA LYS A 248 68.58 -42.81 -4.78
C LYS A 248 69.51 -44.00 -4.55
N VAL A 249 69.01 -45.21 -4.79
CA VAL A 249 69.80 -46.45 -4.69
C VAL A 249 70.86 -46.50 -5.79
N CYS A 250 70.53 -46.21 -7.05
CA CYS A 250 71.52 -46.13 -8.12
C CYS A 250 72.63 -45.10 -7.82
N LYS A 251 72.29 -43.95 -7.25
CA LYS A 251 73.27 -42.94 -6.82
C LYS A 251 74.17 -43.45 -5.69
N LEU A 252 73.60 -44.14 -4.70
CA LEU A 252 74.36 -44.75 -3.60
C LEU A 252 75.34 -45.82 -4.10
N ILE A 253 74.93 -46.63 -5.08
CA ILE A 253 75.79 -47.65 -5.72
C ILE A 253 76.86 -46.98 -6.60
N SER A 254 76.51 -45.93 -7.35
CA SER A 254 77.49 -45.19 -8.15
C SER A 254 78.58 -44.58 -7.27
N ASN A 255 78.19 -44.07 -6.10
CA ASN A 255 79.08 -43.43 -5.14
C ASN A 255 79.84 -44.40 -4.23
N SER A 256 79.55 -45.71 -4.26
CA SER A 256 80.28 -46.68 -3.45
C SER A 256 81.69 -46.88 -4.00
N ALA A 257 82.69 -46.92 -3.12
CA ALA A 257 84.08 -47.16 -3.54
C ALA A 257 84.33 -48.62 -4.00
N GLU A 258 83.45 -49.56 -3.61
CA GLU A 258 83.57 -50.99 -3.88
C GLU A 258 82.90 -51.39 -5.22
N ILE A 259 83.49 -52.37 -5.90
CA ILE A 259 82.94 -53.02 -7.11
C ILE A 259 82.11 -54.22 -6.67
N VAL A 260 80.91 -54.38 -7.23
CA VAL A 260 79.96 -55.43 -6.82
C VAL A 260 80.48 -56.80 -7.26
N PRO A 261 80.65 -57.78 -6.34
CA PRO A 261 81.14 -59.11 -6.69
C PRO A 261 80.16 -59.88 -7.60
N ASP A 262 80.68 -60.51 -8.65
CA ASP A 262 79.88 -61.26 -9.63
C ASP A 262 79.16 -62.46 -8.98
N GLY A 263 77.85 -62.56 -9.20
CA GLY A 263 76.99 -63.60 -8.63
C GLY A 263 76.49 -63.34 -7.21
N GLN A 264 76.91 -62.23 -6.56
CA GLN A 264 76.46 -61.83 -5.22
C GLN A 264 75.74 -60.47 -5.22
N GLU A 265 75.27 -59.99 -6.38
CA GLU A 265 74.69 -58.65 -6.53
C GLU A 265 73.49 -58.43 -5.60
N ALA A 266 72.61 -59.41 -5.46
CA ALA A 266 71.41 -59.31 -4.63
C ALA A 266 71.73 -59.19 -3.13
N GLU A 267 72.72 -59.94 -2.64
CA GLU A 267 73.11 -59.92 -1.23
C GLU A 267 73.89 -58.65 -0.87
N TRP A 268 74.74 -58.17 -1.79
CA TRP A 268 75.46 -56.91 -1.62
C TRP A 268 74.51 -55.72 -1.58
N VAL A 269 73.53 -55.65 -2.49
CA VAL A 269 72.49 -54.59 -2.49
C VAL A 269 71.66 -54.66 -1.20
N ALA A 270 71.26 -55.86 -0.74
CA ALA A 270 70.52 -56.02 0.51
C ALA A 270 71.30 -55.48 1.73
N ASN A 271 72.60 -55.77 1.81
CA ASN A 271 73.44 -55.30 2.91
C ASN A 271 73.69 -53.79 2.87
N LEU A 272 73.89 -53.22 1.68
CA LEU A 272 74.00 -51.78 1.49
C LEU A 272 72.74 -51.06 1.97
N LEU A 273 71.56 -51.56 1.57
CA LEU A 273 70.27 -50.96 1.93
C LEU A 273 69.95 -51.09 3.42
N ARG A 274 70.27 -52.23 4.04
CA ARG A 274 70.10 -52.40 5.49
C ARG A 274 70.87 -51.35 6.29
N HIS A 275 72.16 -51.16 5.98
CA HIS A 275 73.02 -50.22 6.72
C HIS A 275 72.79 -48.76 6.37
N ARG A 276 72.45 -48.44 5.11
CA ARG A 276 72.37 -47.04 4.64
C ARG A 276 70.96 -46.48 4.60
N ILE A 277 69.93 -47.32 4.63
CA ILE A 277 68.52 -46.88 4.50
C ILE A 277 67.63 -47.42 5.64
N ILE A 278 67.71 -48.70 6.03
CA ILE A 278 66.73 -49.33 6.94
C ILE A 278 67.09 -49.13 8.43
N GLU A 279 68.33 -49.43 8.82
CA GLU A 279 68.79 -49.18 10.18
C GLU A 279 68.84 -47.68 10.46
N ASN A 280 68.23 -47.24 11.56
CA ASN A 280 68.13 -45.82 11.92
C ASN A 280 67.61 -44.93 10.76
N TRP A 281 66.66 -45.46 9.97
CA TRP A 281 66.13 -44.82 8.76
C TRP A 281 65.70 -43.36 8.97
N GLN A 282 65.20 -43.01 10.17
CA GLN A 282 64.78 -41.64 10.51
C GLN A 282 65.91 -40.61 10.43
N VAL A 283 67.17 -41.03 10.54
CA VAL A 283 68.34 -40.14 10.45
C VAL A 283 68.90 -40.09 9.03
N HIS A 284 68.77 -41.19 8.27
CA HIS A 284 69.36 -41.34 6.93
C HIS A 284 68.42 -40.93 5.77
N ASP A 285 67.16 -40.60 6.06
CA ASP A 285 66.18 -40.18 5.07
C ASP A 285 66.35 -38.71 4.62
N ASP A 286 67.41 -38.44 3.86
CA ASP A 286 67.69 -37.15 3.19
C ASP A 286 68.06 -37.39 1.70
N PRO A 287 67.40 -36.76 0.70
CA PRO A 287 66.15 -35.98 0.83
C PRO A 287 65.02 -36.84 1.39
N GLU A 288 64.10 -36.21 2.14
CA GLU A 288 63.03 -36.86 2.88
C GLU A 288 62.03 -37.57 1.95
N HIS A 289 61.69 -38.81 2.31
CA HIS A 289 60.70 -39.62 1.62
C HIS A 289 59.99 -40.57 2.59
N LEU A 290 60.75 -41.38 3.34
CA LEU A 290 60.20 -42.30 4.34
C LEU A 290 59.54 -41.53 5.51
N LYS A 291 60.11 -40.40 5.94
CA LYS A 291 59.52 -39.53 6.97
C LYS A 291 58.20 -38.94 6.50
N THR A 292 58.12 -38.52 5.25
CA THR A 292 56.88 -37.99 4.66
C THR A 292 55.77 -39.03 4.65
N ILE A 293 56.11 -40.32 4.40
CA ILE A 293 55.16 -41.43 4.50
C ILE A 293 54.70 -41.63 5.94
N ARG A 294 55.64 -41.67 6.91
CA ARG A 294 55.32 -41.78 8.35
C ARG A 294 54.40 -40.66 8.82
N ASP A 295 54.77 -39.43 8.53
CA ASP A 295 54.05 -38.26 9.02
C ASP A 295 52.64 -38.27 8.45
N ARG A 296 52.44 -38.61 7.17
CA ARG A 296 51.11 -38.76 6.58
C ARG A 296 50.25 -39.86 7.22
N LEU A 297 50.86 -40.95 7.70
CA LEU A 297 50.14 -42.01 8.43
C LEU A 297 49.72 -41.56 9.84
N LEU A 298 50.48 -40.66 10.46
CA LEU A 298 50.32 -40.27 11.87
C LEU A 298 49.70 -38.87 12.08
N VAL A 299 49.59 -38.05 11.03
CA VAL A 299 49.15 -36.63 11.09
C VAL A 299 47.76 -36.43 11.73
N ASN A 300 46.85 -37.41 11.65
CA ASN A 300 45.53 -37.32 12.26
C ASN A 300 45.28 -38.52 13.17
N GLU A 301 45.33 -38.31 14.50
CA GLU A 301 45.15 -39.36 15.52
C GLU A 301 43.84 -40.18 15.34
N LYS A 302 42.77 -39.56 14.81
CA LYS A 302 41.50 -40.25 14.56
C LYS A 302 41.54 -41.17 13.33
N ARG A 303 42.45 -40.97 12.37
CA ARG A 303 42.65 -41.87 11.21
C ARG A 303 43.86 -42.78 11.37
N ALA A 304 44.86 -42.37 12.14
CA ALA A 304 46.11 -43.10 12.34
C ALA A 304 45.87 -44.56 12.75
N SER A 305 45.01 -44.83 13.73
CA SER A 305 44.74 -46.21 14.15
C SER A 305 43.89 -47.05 13.18
N ARG A 306 43.15 -46.44 12.22
CA ARG A 306 42.52 -47.18 11.11
C ARG A 306 43.55 -47.60 10.08
N LEU A 307 44.37 -46.64 9.64
CA LEU A 307 45.40 -46.86 8.63
C LEU A 307 46.46 -47.83 9.14
N LEU A 308 46.86 -47.71 10.41
CA LEU A 308 47.77 -48.65 11.08
C LEU A 308 47.14 -50.03 11.25
N GLY A 309 45.85 -50.14 11.61
CA GLY A 309 45.16 -51.43 11.70
C GLY A 309 44.98 -52.13 10.34
N LEU A 310 44.61 -51.38 9.30
CA LEU A 310 44.52 -51.89 7.93
C LEU A 310 45.89 -52.32 7.39
N TYR A 311 46.94 -51.54 7.67
CA TYR A 311 48.29 -51.91 7.32
C TYR A 311 48.81 -53.12 8.13
N GLN A 312 48.41 -53.27 9.40
CA GLN A 312 48.67 -54.48 10.21
C GLN A 312 48.03 -55.72 9.56
N GLN A 313 46.81 -55.59 9.04
CA GLN A 313 46.15 -56.67 8.29
C GLN A 313 46.91 -57.01 7.01
N VAL A 314 47.36 -56.01 6.24
CA VAL A 314 48.19 -56.22 5.03
C VAL A 314 49.51 -56.93 5.37
N LEU A 315 50.17 -56.55 6.47
CA LEU A 315 51.41 -57.20 6.93
C LEU A 315 51.18 -58.65 7.41
N ASN A 316 50.10 -58.92 8.14
CA ASN A 316 49.80 -60.24 8.70
C ASN A 316 49.31 -61.25 7.65
N SER A 317 48.55 -60.79 6.65
CA SER A 317 47.94 -61.64 5.62
C SER A 317 48.76 -61.75 4.33
N GLY A 318 49.79 -60.91 4.16
CA GLY A 318 50.58 -60.83 2.92
C GLY A 318 49.87 -60.11 1.77
N GLY A 319 48.62 -59.68 1.96
CA GLY A 319 47.84 -58.91 1.00
C GLY A 319 46.34 -58.91 1.34
N VAL A 320 45.67 -57.77 1.17
CA VAL A 320 44.22 -57.62 1.44
C VAL A 320 43.49 -57.33 0.13
N VAL A 321 42.25 -57.79 -0.03
CA VAL A 321 41.47 -57.51 -1.25
C VAL A 321 41.27 -56.00 -1.42
N ALA A 322 41.60 -55.48 -2.61
CA ALA A 322 41.52 -54.05 -2.88
C ALA A 322 40.08 -53.67 -3.25
N ASP A 323 39.35 -53.15 -2.26
CA ASP A 323 37.95 -52.72 -2.34
C ASP A 323 37.80 -51.23 -2.71
N ASP A 324 38.91 -50.50 -2.82
CA ASP A 324 38.95 -49.07 -3.14
C ASP A 324 38.10 -48.22 -2.17
N SER A 325 37.96 -48.66 -0.92
CA SER A 325 37.37 -47.86 0.16
C SER A 325 38.18 -46.59 0.42
N PRO A 326 37.57 -45.52 1.00
CA PRO A 326 38.27 -44.26 1.25
C PRO A 326 39.56 -44.40 2.04
N ASP A 327 39.61 -45.31 3.01
CA ASP A 327 40.80 -45.58 3.83
C ASP A 327 41.87 -46.38 3.05
N GLN A 328 41.47 -47.31 2.18
CA GLN A 328 42.39 -47.98 1.24
C GLN A 328 42.97 -47.02 0.20
N MET A 329 42.16 -46.09 -0.30
CA MET A 329 42.58 -45.06 -1.25
C MET A 329 43.56 -44.08 -0.61
N GLU A 330 43.30 -43.61 0.62
CA GLU A 330 44.20 -42.74 1.36
C GLU A 330 45.53 -43.46 1.67
N LEU A 331 45.48 -44.74 2.09
CA LEU A 331 46.68 -45.55 2.32
C LEU A 331 47.51 -45.71 1.03
N ARG A 332 46.87 -45.87 -0.14
CA ARG A 332 47.56 -45.92 -1.45
C ARG A 332 48.20 -44.59 -1.84
N LEU A 333 47.57 -43.46 -1.50
CA LEU A 333 48.11 -42.13 -1.78
C LEU A 333 49.37 -41.82 -0.98
N THR A 334 49.59 -42.49 0.17
CA THR A 334 50.88 -42.42 0.89
C THR A 334 52.04 -43.02 0.10
N GLY A 335 51.75 -43.94 -0.84
CA GLY A 335 52.75 -44.67 -1.61
C GLY A 335 53.32 -45.90 -0.90
N LEU A 336 52.89 -46.20 0.34
CA LEU A 336 53.33 -47.36 1.12
C LEU A 336 52.85 -48.70 0.54
N VAL A 337 51.65 -48.69 -0.06
CA VAL A 337 50.98 -49.86 -0.63
C VAL A 337 50.56 -49.60 -2.08
N ILE A 338 50.53 -50.64 -2.90
CA ILE A 338 50.07 -50.61 -4.29
C ILE A 338 48.96 -51.63 -4.52
N LYS A 339 48.13 -51.37 -5.54
CA LYS A 339 47.12 -52.31 -6.03
C LYS A 339 47.72 -53.12 -7.18
N GLN A 340 48.03 -54.38 -6.93
CA GLN A 340 48.45 -55.35 -7.95
C GLN A 340 47.49 -56.55 -7.92
N GLU A 341 47.05 -57.00 -9.10
CA GLU A 341 46.17 -58.18 -9.26
C GLU A 341 44.90 -58.18 -8.39
N GLY A 342 44.33 -57.01 -8.10
CA GLY A 342 43.11 -56.89 -7.29
C GLY A 342 43.35 -56.96 -5.77
N GLN A 343 44.60 -57.01 -5.32
CA GLN A 343 44.98 -56.95 -3.92
C GLN A 343 45.85 -55.73 -3.60
N LEU A 344 45.75 -55.29 -2.35
CA LEU A 344 46.59 -54.29 -1.71
C LEU A 344 47.77 -54.99 -1.06
N GLN A 345 48.96 -54.67 -1.55
CA GLN A 345 50.22 -55.22 -1.09
C GLN A 345 51.22 -54.09 -0.81
N VAL A 346 52.21 -54.36 0.04
CA VAL A 346 53.27 -53.38 0.35
C VAL A 346 54.05 -53.07 -0.92
N ALA A 347 54.28 -51.79 -1.21
CA ALA A 347 54.75 -51.34 -2.52
C ALA A 347 56.17 -51.81 -2.86
N ASN A 348 57.02 -51.98 -1.85
CA ASN A 348 58.36 -52.53 -2.01
C ASN A 348 58.90 -53.05 -0.67
N ARG A 349 60.03 -53.77 -0.76
CA ARG A 349 60.66 -54.42 0.37
C ARG A 349 61.25 -53.44 1.40
N ILE A 350 61.76 -52.28 0.95
CA ILE A 350 62.29 -51.25 1.86
C ILE A 350 61.20 -50.77 2.83
N TYR A 351 59.99 -50.53 2.32
CA TYR A 351 58.87 -50.08 3.15
C TYR A 351 58.42 -51.13 4.17
N GLN A 352 58.37 -52.40 3.77
CA GLN A 352 57.97 -53.50 4.63
C GLN A 352 58.91 -53.69 5.84
N GLU A 353 60.21 -53.52 5.63
CA GLU A 353 61.22 -53.64 6.68
C GLU A 353 61.22 -52.43 7.64
N VAL A 354 60.99 -51.23 7.10
CA VAL A 354 60.97 -49.98 7.87
C VAL A 354 59.71 -49.84 8.72
N PHE A 355 58.54 -50.11 8.14
CA PHE A 355 57.24 -50.05 8.82
C PHE A 355 56.74 -51.48 9.10
N ASN A 356 57.34 -52.16 10.08
CA ASN A 356 57.05 -53.56 10.41
C ASN A 356 55.99 -53.72 11.52
N LEU A 357 55.58 -54.97 11.82
CA LEU A 357 54.51 -55.28 12.76
C LEU A 357 54.74 -54.73 14.18
N GLN A 358 55.98 -54.85 14.69
CA GLN A 358 56.36 -54.35 16.02
C GLN A 358 56.22 -52.83 16.12
N TRP A 359 56.57 -52.12 15.05
CA TRP A 359 56.39 -50.67 14.99
C TRP A 359 54.91 -50.29 15.04
N VAL A 360 54.04 -51.03 14.32
CA VAL A 360 52.59 -50.79 14.28
C VAL A 360 51.92 -51.03 15.64
N GLU A 361 52.24 -52.12 16.35
CA GLU A 361 51.64 -52.44 17.66
C GLU A 361 52.01 -51.42 18.74
N LYS A 362 53.26 -50.96 18.74
CA LYS A 362 53.74 -49.95 19.70
C LYS A 362 53.02 -48.61 19.55
N GLU A 363 52.70 -48.21 18.32
CA GLU A 363 51.99 -46.96 18.08
C GLU A 363 50.46 -47.10 18.27
N LEU A 364 49.87 -48.28 18.05
CA LEU A 364 48.45 -48.55 18.38
C LEU A 364 48.19 -48.54 19.90
N GLY A 365 49.11 -49.07 20.72
CA GLY A 365 48.96 -49.15 22.17
C GLY A 365 48.88 -47.79 22.88
N LYS A 366 49.52 -46.76 22.33
CA LYS A 366 49.50 -45.40 22.89
C LYS A 366 48.17 -44.67 22.68
N LEU A 367 47.27 -45.21 21.85
CA LEU A 367 46.05 -44.53 21.40
C LEU A 367 44.75 -44.96 22.15
N ARG A 368 44.78 -45.98 23.04
CA ARG A 368 43.58 -46.57 23.71
C ARG A 368 43.15 -45.84 25.01
N PRO A 369 41.89 -45.37 25.16
CA PRO A 369 41.43 -44.64 26.35
C PRO A 369 40.87 -45.50 27.50
N TYR A 370 40.50 -46.77 27.27
CA TYR A 370 39.91 -47.67 28.29
C TYR A 370 40.83 -48.83 28.70
N SER A 371 42.14 -48.68 28.51
CA SER A 371 43.10 -49.79 28.65
C SER A 371 43.10 -50.42 30.06
N GLU A 372 42.94 -49.62 31.13
CA GLU A 372 42.93 -50.12 32.50
C GLU A 372 41.66 -50.92 32.85
N ALA A 373 40.47 -50.43 32.46
CA ALA A 373 39.19 -51.10 32.72
C ALA A 373 39.05 -52.41 31.92
N PHE A 374 39.58 -52.43 30.69
CA PHE A 374 39.63 -53.61 29.84
C PHE A 374 40.54 -54.70 30.42
N THR A 375 41.74 -54.32 30.90
CA THR A 375 42.68 -55.25 31.55
C THR A 375 42.07 -55.83 32.84
N ALA A 376 41.39 -55.01 33.64
CA ALA A 376 40.74 -55.45 34.88
C ALA A 376 39.50 -56.36 34.65
N TRP A 377 38.74 -56.16 33.57
CA TRP A 377 37.63 -57.06 33.20
C TRP A 377 38.12 -58.43 32.71
N GLU A 378 39.20 -58.46 31.93
CA GLU A 378 39.86 -59.72 31.51
C GLU A 378 40.39 -60.52 32.71
N GLU A 379 41.01 -59.86 33.70
CA GLU A 379 41.51 -60.50 34.92
C GLU A 379 40.39 -61.08 35.81
N SER A 380 39.15 -60.58 35.69
CA SER A 380 37.97 -61.06 36.44
C SER A 380 37.30 -62.32 35.86
N GLY A 381 37.77 -62.81 34.70
CA GLY A 381 37.14 -63.93 34.00
C GLY A 381 35.80 -63.57 33.33
N CYS A 382 35.58 -62.29 33.04
CA CYS A 382 34.48 -61.75 32.21
C CYS A 382 33.05 -61.88 32.77
N LYS A 383 32.82 -61.78 34.09
CA LYS A 383 31.49 -62.00 34.71
C LYS A 383 30.90 -60.86 35.54
N ASP A 384 31.67 -59.83 35.87
CA ASP A 384 31.20 -58.73 36.74
C ASP A 384 30.61 -57.56 35.93
N GLU A 385 29.28 -57.46 35.88
CA GLU A 385 28.52 -56.43 35.13
C GLU A 385 28.62 -55.01 35.72
N SER A 386 29.17 -54.86 36.94
CA SER A 386 29.39 -53.56 37.58
C SER A 386 30.65 -52.84 37.07
N ARG A 387 31.52 -53.57 36.36
CA ARG A 387 32.77 -53.07 35.78
C ARG A 387 32.66 -52.74 34.30
N LEU A 388 31.51 -53.03 33.68
CA LEU A 388 31.18 -52.60 32.33
C LEU A 388 30.95 -51.09 32.28
N LEU A 389 31.41 -50.47 31.20
CA LEU A 389 31.24 -49.04 30.97
C LEU A 389 29.75 -48.71 30.82
N ARG A 390 29.29 -47.54 31.27
CA ARG A 390 27.91 -47.05 31.12
C ARG A 390 27.87 -45.55 30.83
N GLY A 391 26.88 -45.07 30.09
CA GLY A 391 26.69 -43.65 29.79
C GLY A 391 27.86 -43.06 29.00
N GLN A 392 28.28 -41.84 29.32
CA GLN A 392 29.31 -41.13 28.55
C GLN A 392 30.64 -41.91 28.42
N ALA A 393 31.02 -42.69 29.43
CA ALA A 393 32.23 -43.52 29.37
C ALA A 393 32.13 -44.70 28.38
N LEU A 394 30.92 -45.27 28.20
CA LEU A 394 30.65 -46.30 27.19
C LEU A 394 30.50 -45.68 25.81
N ALA A 395 29.81 -44.53 25.70
CA ALA A 395 29.70 -43.78 24.46
C ALA A 395 31.08 -43.33 23.94
N ASP A 396 31.95 -42.81 24.80
CA ASP A 396 33.29 -42.37 24.41
C ASP A 396 34.19 -43.56 24.01
N ALA A 397 34.05 -44.72 24.69
CA ALA A 397 34.76 -45.95 24.33
C ALA A 397 34.26 -46.58 23.02
N LEU A 398 32.94 -46.61 22.79
CA LEU A 398 32.31 -47.08 21.56
C LEU A 398 32.62 -46.14 20.39
N VAL A 399 32.52 -44.82 20.55
CA VAL A 399 32.90 -43.83 19.52
C VAL A 399 34.39 -43.94 19.19
N TRP A 400 35.23 -44.16 20.19
CA TRP A 400 36.64 -44.40 19.95
C TRP A 400 36.87 -45.70 19.16
N ALA A 401 36.07 -46.76 19.40
CA ALA A 401 36.20 -48.09 18.80
C ALA A 401 35.51 -48.28 17.42
N VAL A 402 34.43 -47.54 17.14
CA VAL A 402 33.49 -47.75 16.01
C VAL A 402 34.17 -47.78 14.66
N ASP A 403 35.22 -46.99 14.52
CA ASP A 403 35.97 -46.98 13.28
C ASP A 403 37.45 -47.31 13.57
N LYS A 404 37.73 -48.33 14.36
CA LYS A 404 39.09 -48.83 14.59
C LYS A 404 39.05 -50.33 14.42
N SER A 405 39.94 -50.90 13.61
CA SER A 405 40.02 -52.35 13.46
C SER A 405 40.69 -52.95 14.70
N LEU A 406 39.90 -53.25 15.73
CA LEU A 406 40.35 -53.76 17.03
C LEU A 406 40.41 -55.29 17.06
N SER A 407 40.98 -55.86 18.14
CA SER A 407 41.06 -57.31 18.32
C SER A 407 39.72 -57.92 18.73
N ASP A 408 39.49 -59.21 18.46
CA ASP A 408 38.22 -59.90 18.76
C ASP A 408 37.78 -59.81 20.23
N ARG A 409 38.74 -59.66 21.16
CA ARG A 409 38.46 -59.52 22.60
C ARG A 409 37.97 -58.12 22.99
N ASP A 410 38.45 -57.08 22.32
CA ASP A 410 37.96 -55.70 22.52
C ASP A 410 36.47 -55.59 22.15
N TYR A 411 36.02 -56.30 21.12
CA TYR A 411 34.62 -56.31 20.70
C TYR A 411 33.69 -57.01 21.69
N GLN A 412 34.12 -58.09 22.36
CA GLN A 412 33.29 -58.78 23.36
C GLN A 412 33.02 -57.93 24.62
N PHE A 413 34.01 -57.15 25.07
CA PHE A 413 33.87 -56.24 26.20
C PHE A 413 32.88 -55.11 25.91
N LEU A 414 32.95 -54.54 24.71
CA LEU A 414 32.10 -53.43 24.29
C LEU A 414 30.68 -53.87 23.94
N ALA A 415 30.49 -55.04 23.31
CA ALA A 415 29.17 -55.54 22.91
C ALA A 415 28.26 -55.86 24.11
N THR A 416 28.81 -56.47 25.17
CA THR A 416 28.06 -56.78 26.40
C THR A 416 27.64 -55.52 27.16
N ALA A 417 28.46 -54.46 27.14
CA ALA A 417 28.09 -53.16 27.69
C ALA A 417 27.02 -52.44 26.83
N GLN A 418 27.09 -52.60 25.50
CA GLN A 418 26.21 -51.94 24.53
C GLN A 418 24.80 -52.55 24.44
N GLU A 419 24.62 -53.86 24.66
CA GLU A 419 23.28 -54.49 24.69
C GLU A 419 22.40 -53.98 25.84
N VAL A 420 23.01 -53.78 27.01
CA VAL A 420 22.32 -53.22 28.19
C VAL A 420 21.95 -51.74 27.98
N GLU A 421 22.76 -50.98 27.24
CA GLU A 421 22.49 -49.57 26.93
C GLU A 421 21.55 -49.36 25.73
N LYS A 422 21.60 -50.24 24.72
CA LYS A 422 20.73 -50.18 23.53
C LYS A 422 19.26 -50.33 23.88
N GLN A 423 18.92 -51.21 24.83
CA GLN A 423 17.56 -51.31 25.36
C GLN A 423 17.07 -50.01 26.01
N ALA A 424 17.96 -49.20 26.58
CA ALA A 424 17.62 -47.89 27.13
C ALA A 424 17.52 -46.80 26.05
N ILE A 425 18.41 -46.81 25.05
CA ILE A 425 18.45 -45.83 23.94
C ILE A 425 17.29 -46.01 22.96
N GLU A 426 16.78 -47.22 22.74
CA GLU A 426 15.70 -47.49 21.77
C GLU A 426 14.36 -46.89 22.24
N LEU A 427 14.12 -46.88 23.56
CA LEU A 427 13.01 -46.15 24.19
C LEU A 427 13.19 -44.61 24.06
N GLU A 428 14.43 -44.12 24.14
CA GLU A 428 14.74 -42.69 24.03
C GLU A 428 14.65 -42.17 22.58
N LYS A 429 15.08 -42.95 21.58
CA LYS A 429 14.98 -42.60 20.15
C LYS A 429 13.55 -42.47 19.67
N GLN A 430 12.65 -43.36 20.10
CA GLN A 430 11.23 -43.25 19.79
C GLN A 430 10.63 -41.95 20.35
N ALA A 431 11.08 -41.51 21.54
CA ALA A 431 10.67 -40.23 22.11
C ALA A 431 11.21 -39.04 21.30
N ILE A 432 12.48 -39.06 20.88
CA ILE A 432 13.10 -37.98 20.09
C ILE A 432 12.52 -37.87 18.68
N GLU A 433 12.17 -38.98 18.03
CA GLU A 433 11.59 -38.98 16.68
C GLU A 433 10.14 -38.47 16.69
N LEU A 434 9.37 -38.85 17.72
CA LEU A 434 8.09 -38.23 18.02
C LEU A 434 8.25 -36.73 18.29
N GLU A 435 9.27 -36.32 19.05
CA GLU A 435 9.53 -34.91 19.36
C GLU A 435 9.92 -34.10 18.10
N LYS A 436 10.71 -34.66 17.18
CA LYS A 436 11.07 -34.01 15.90
C LYS A 436 9.88 -33.88 14.97
N LEU A 437 9.07 -34.93 14.84
CA LEU A 437 7.84 -34.87 14.05
C LEU A 437 6.88 -33.86 14.67
N GLU A 438 6.75 -33.85 15.99
CA GLU A 438 5.96 -32.86 16.73
C GLU A 438 6.49 -31.44 16.51
N ALA A 439 7.82 -31.22 16.50
CA ALA A 439 8.43 -29.94 16.24
C ALA A 439 8.21 -29.45 14.79
N GLN A 440 8.27 -30.35 13.81
CA GLN A 440 8.01 -30.01 12.40
C GLN A 440 6.53 -29.71 12.15
N ILE A 441 5.63 -30.51 12.72
CA ILE A 441 4.19 -30.23 12.72
C ILE A 441 3.91 -28.91 13.44
N LYS A 442 4.55 -28.63 14.58
CA LYS A 442 4.44 -27.35 15.30
C LYS A 442 4.95 -26.17 14.46
N LEU A 443 6.05 -26.31 13.72
CA LEU A 443 6.58 -25.24 12.88
C LEU A 443 5.67 -24.95 11.68
N GLU A 444 5.17 -25.98 11.00
CA GLU A 444 4.20 -25.81 9.91
C GLU A 444 2.87 -25.24 10.43
N ALA A 445 2.42 -25.70 11.60
CA ALA A 445 1.26 -25.14 12.28
C ALA A 445 1.50 -23.68 12.68
N GLN A 446 2.71 -23.31 13.12
CA GLN A 446 3.07 -21.94 13.47
C GLN A 446 3.13 -21.03 12.24
N LEU A 447 3.67 -21.51 11.11
CA LEU A 447 3.70 -20.74 9.86
C LEU A 447 2.28 -20.51 9.32
N LYS A 448 1.44 -21.55 9.32
CA LYS A 448 0.02 -21.42 8.97
C LYS A 448 -0.71 -20.50 9.95
N ALA A 449 -0.43 -20.62 11.26
CA ALA A 449 -1.00 -19.75 12.27
C ALA A 449 -0.57 -18.28 12.08
N ASN A 450 0.69 -18.03 11.71
CA ASN A 450 1.19 -16.68 11.42
C ASN A 450 0.55 -16.09 10.15
N GLN A 451 0.37 -16.90 9.11
CA GLN A 451 -0.33 -16.46 7.89
C GLN A 451 -1.80 -16.15 8.17
N ILE A 452 -2.49 -17.04 8.89
CA ILE A 452 -3.87 -16.81 9.36
C ILE A 452 -3.93 -15.58 10.26
N LEU A 453 -2.91 -15.35 11.10
CA LEU A 453 -2.83 -14.20 11.98
C LEU A 453 -2.66 -12.89 11.20
N GLU A 454 -1.82 -12.84 10.16
CA GLU A 454 -1.68 -11.65 9.31
C GLU A 454 -2.95 -11.38 8.50
N GLU A 455 -3.58 -12.40 7.92
CA GLU A 455 -4.88 -12.24 7.26
C GLU A 455 -5.97 -11.81 8.25
N ALA A 456 -5.93 -12.31 9.49
CA ALA A 456 -6.84 -11.90 10.55
C ALA A 456 -6.57 -10.45 11.01
N LYS A 457 -5.30 -10.03 11.12
CA LYS A 457 -4.93 -8.64 11.43
C LYS A 457 -5.44 -7.70 10.34
N GLN A 458 -5.19 -7.98 9.07
CA GLN A 458 -5.72 -7.17 7.96
C GLN A 458 -7.24 -7.08 7.99
N LYS A 459 -7.94 -8.18 8.26
CA LYS A 459 -9.41 -8.18 8.44
C LYS A 459 -9.86 -7.37 9.66
N VAL A 460 -9.12 -7.42 10.75
CA VAL A 460 -9.40 -6.63 11.97
C VAL A 460 -9.18 -5.15 11.71
N ASP A 461 -8.08 -4.78 11.06
CA ASP A 461 -7.76 -3.38 10.72
C ASP A 461 -8.81 -2.80 9.76
N LEU A 462 -9.24 -3.58 8.76
CA LEU A 462 -10.30 -3.17 7.84
C LEU A 462 -11.65 -2.99 8.54
N LYS A 463 -12.02 -3.90 9.45
CA LYS A 463 -13.24 -3.76 10.27
C LYS A 463 -13.16 -2.62 11.27
N LEU A 464 -11.97 -2.33 11.81
CA LEU A 464 -11.76 -1.19 12.70
C LEU A 464 -11.94 0.12 11.94
N ALA A 465 -11.34 0.24 10.74
CA ALA A 465 -11.52 1.40 9.87
C ALA A 465 -13.00 1.60 9.48
N GLU A 466 -13.72 0.51 9.18
CA GLU A 466 -15.16 0.55 8.92
C GLU A 466 -15.95 1.03 10.16
N ALA A 467 -15.67 0.50 11.34
CA ALA A 467 -16.33 0.90 12.58
C ALA A 467 -16.06 2.38 12.93
N GLU A 468 -14.84 2.87 12.70
CA GLU A 468 -14.51 4.29 12.85
C GLU A 468 -15.28 5.18 11.87
N ALA A 469 -15.38 4.77 10.61
CA ALA A 469 -16.13 5.50 9.58
C ALA A 469 -17.62 5.58 9.95
N VAL A 470 -18.19 4.48 10.42
CA VAL A 470 -19.58 4.44 10.94
C VAL A 470 -19.72 5.36 12.16
N GLY A 471 -18.78 5.32 13.11
CA GLY A 471 -18.79 6.21 14.28
C GLY A 471 -18.76 7.70 13.89
N LYS A 472 -17.99 8.07 12.89
CA LYS A 472 -17.97 9.43 12.32
C LYS A 472 -19.29 9.80 11.65
N SER A 473 -19.92 8.87 10.92
CA SER A 473 -21.23 9.09 10.29
C SER A 473 -22.34 9.36 11.32
N ILE A 474 -22.33 8.65 12.45
CA ILE A 474 -23.27 8.87 13.57
C ILE A 474 -23.02 10.25 14.18
N THR A 475 -21.75 10.60 14.40
CA THR A 475 -21.36 11.92 14.91
C THR A 475 -21.83 13.04 13.96
N SER A 476 -21.69 12.85 12.65
CA SER A 476 -22.17 13.78 11.63
C SER A 476 -23.68 14.01 11.72
N LYS A 477 -24.48 12.94 11.86
CA LYS A 477 -25.94 13.03 12.05
C LYS A 477 -26.30 13.76 13.34
N LEU A 478 -25.62 13.47 14.45
CA LEU A 478 -25.84 14.14 15.73
C LEU A 478 -25.55 15.64 15.66
N LEU A 479 -24.42 16.02 15.05
CA LEU A 479 -24.04 17.41 14.85
C LEU A 479 -25.05 18.14 13.95
N SER A 480 -25.44 17.54 12.83
CA SER A 480 -26.42 18.11 11.91
C SER A 480 -27.78 18.32 12.58
N ASN A 481 -28.23 17.39 13.43
CA ASN A 481 -29.48 17.55 14.19
C ASN A 481 -29.41 18.63 15.28
N SER A 482 -28.21 19.01 15.72
CA SER A 482 -28.01 20.07 16.72
C SER A 482 -27.78 21.46 16.11
N GLY A 483 -27.94 21.61 14.78
CA GLY A 483 -27.68 22.87 14.06
C GLY A 483 -26.20 23.11 13.74
N LYS A 484 -25.29 22.23 14.15
CA LYS A 484 -23.84 22.26 13.85
C LYS A 484 -23.55 21.63 12.49
N HIS A 485 -24.16 22.22 11.45
CA HIS A 485 -24.17 21.67 10.10
C HIS A 485 -22.79 21.62 9.44
N PHE A 486 -21.96 22.64 9.68
CA PHE A 486 -20.59 22.68 9.16
C PHE A 486 -19.73 21.55 9.71
N GLU A 487 -19.74 21.35 11.03
CA GLU A 487 -19.02 20.23 11.67
C GLU A 487 -19.61 18.87 11.25
N GLY A 488 -20.94 18.81 11.08
CA GLY A 488 -21.64 17.63 10.57
C GLY A 488 -21.16 17.23 9.18
N LEU A 489 -21.01 18.19 8.26
CA LEU A 489 -20.48 17.95 6.91
C LEU A 489 -19.01 17.52 6.93
N LEU A 490 -18.18 18.15 7.76
CA LEU A 490 -16.77 17.75 7.94
C LEU A 490 -16.64 16.29 8.41
N GLN A 491 -17.45 15.89 9.39
CA GLN A 491 -17.46 14.51 9.87
C GLN A 491 -17.99 13.52 8.82
N ALA A 492 -18.97 13.92 8.01
CA ALA A 492 -19.44 13.09 6.91
C ALA A 492 -18.35 12.85 5.86
N LEU A 493 -17.62 13.90 5.45
CA LEU A 493 -16.50 13.77 4.51
C LEU A 493 -15.36 12.91 5.08
N ARG A 494 -15.06 13.06 6.39
CA ARG A 494 -14.09 12.19 7.08
C ARG A 494 -14.50 10.72 7.08
N ALA A 495 -15.80 10.43 7.17
CA ALA A 495 -16.31 9.06 7.05
C ALA A 495 -16.20 8.55 5.61
N VAL A 496 -16.49 9.39 4.61
CA VAL A 496 -16.37 9.03 3.18
C VAL A 496 -14.95 8.71 2.77
N LYS A 497 -13.93 9.46 3.22
CA LYS A 497 -12.52 9.17 2.90
C LYS A 497 -12.05 7.80 3.39
N GLN A 498 -12.65 7.29 4.48
CA GLN A 498 -12.34 5.96 5.01
C GLN A 498 -13.01 4.83 4.23
N LEU A 499 -13.81 5.13 3.20
CA LEU A 499 -14.31 4.13 2.28
C LEU A 499 -13.17 3.67 1.34
N PRO A 500 -12.95 2.36 1.18
CA PRO A 500 -12.00 1.84 0.20
C PRO A 500 -12.43 2.19 -1.24
N PRO A 501 -11.48 2.31 -2.18
CA PRO A 501 -11.79 2.60 -3.57
C PRO A 501 -12.65 1.50 -4.23
N PRO A 502 -13.38 1.81 -5.32
CA PRO A 502 -14.43 0.94 -5.88
C PRO A 502 -14.01 -0.46 -6.37
N ASN A 503 -12.70 -0.72 -6.48
CA ASN A 503 -12.16 -1.95 -7.10
C ASN A 503 -11.79 -3.06 -6.11
N GLU A 504 -11.97 -2.87 -4.81
CA GLU A 504 -11.74 -3.93 -3.81
C GLU A 504 -13.06 -4.61 -3.40
N ILE A 505 -13.03 -5.94 -3.41
CA ILE A 505 -14.18 -6.84 -3.30
C ILE A 505 -14.88 -6.65 -1.94
N PHE A 506 -16.03 -5.98 -1.96
CA PHE A 506 -17.04 -6.10 -0.90
C PHE A 506 -18.31 -6.78 -1.46
N GLN A 507 -18.70 -7.87 -0.82
CA GLN A 507 -20.05 -8.45 -0.81
C GLN A 507 -20.32 -8.93 0.62
N PRO A 508 -21.56 -9.10 1.09
CA PRO A 508 -22.82 -8.42 0.85
C PRO A 508 -23.38 -7.94 2.21
N GLN A 509 -22.91 -6.80 2.73
CA GLN A 509 -23.57 -6.01 3.80
C GLN A 509 -23.15 -4.54 3.67
N ASP A 510 -23.62 -3.87 2.61
CA ASP A 510 -23.37 -2.45 2.34
C ASP A 510 -24.06 -1.48 3.32
N GLU A 511 -24.53 -1.95 4.48
CA GLU A 511 -25.24 -1.10 5.47
C GLU A 511 -24.35 0.04 5.97
N SER A 512 -23.07 -0.23 6.25
CA SER A 512 -22.11 0.79 6.68
C SER A 512 -21.93 1.88 5.63
N LYS A 513 -21.83 1.50 4.34
CA LYS A 513 -21.72 2.46 3.23
C LYS A 513 -22.98 3.31 3.12
N ILE A 514 -24.16 2.69 3.18
CA ILE A 514 -25.44 3.40 3.14
C ILE A 514 -25.54 4.38 4.31
N GLN A 515 -25.15 3.99 5.53
CA GLN A 515 -25.17 4.89 6.69
C GLN A 515 -24.28 6.11 6.50
N ILE A 516 -23.11 5.95 5.88
CA ILE A 516 -22.18 7.03 5.55
C ILE A 516 -22.78 7.97 4.49
N ILE A 517 -23.36 7.41 3.42
CA ILE A 517 -24.03 8.19 2.36
C ILE A 517 -25.23 8.94 2.93
N ASP A 518 -26.03 8.30 3.78
CA ASP A 518 -27.17 8.92 4.48
C ASP A 518 -26.70 10.09 5.36
N ALA A 519 -25.60 9.93 6.09
CA ALA A 519 -25.02 11.00 6.91
C ALA A 519 -24.57 12.19 6.06
N LEU A 520 -23.89 11.92 4.93
CA LEU A 520 -23.48 12.95 3.98
C LEU A 520 -24.69 13.68 3.39
N SER A 521 -25.69 12.93 2.92
CA SER A 521 -26.91 13.50 2.36
C SER A 521 -27.66 14.37 3.35
N GLN A 522 -27.74 13.96 4.62
CA GLN A 522 -28.39 14.75 5.67
C GLN A 522 -27.61 16.03 5.99
N ALA A 523 -26.27 15.99 5.94
CA ALA A 523 -25.44 17.18 6.10
C ALA A 523 -25.54 18.14 4.90
N ILE A 524 -25.92 17.64 3.72
CA ILE A 524 -26.06 18.44 2.49
C ILE A 524 -27.48 19.00 2.34
N TYR A 525 -28.51 18.18 2.50
CA TYR A 525 -29.92 18.57 2.36
C TYR A 525 -30.47 19.21 3.63
N ILE A 526 -30.12 20.48 3.83
CA ILE A 526 -30.62 21.34 4.91
C ILE A 526 -31.47 22.43 4.27
N ASP A 527 -32.60 22.69 4.91
CA ASP A 527 -33.64 23.63 4.48
C ASP A 527 -33.30 25.07 4.93
N GLU A 528 -32.03 25.47 4.82
CA GLU A 528 -31.52 26.77 5.26
C GLU A 528 -30.70 27.41 4.12
N PRO A 529 -31.07 28.62 3.65
CA PRO A 529 -30.47 29.23 2.48
C PRO A 529 -29.09 29.82 2.73
N TYR A 530 -28.74 30.14 3.98
CA TYR A 530 -27.42 30.62 4.34
C TYR A 530 -26.70 29.60 5.21
N ARG A 531 -25.46 29.26 4.84
CA ARG A 531 -24.63 28.35 5.63
C ARG A 531 -23.19 28.82 5.70
N GLU A 532 -22.52 28.42 6.78
CA GLU A 532 -21.07 28.56 6.91
C GLU A 532 -20.41 27.78 5.77
N ARG A 533 -19.58 28.47 4.99
CA ARG A 533 -18.77 27.88 3.92
C ARG A 533 -17.30 27.80 4.33
N ASN A 534 -16.84 28.80 5.08
CA ASN A 534 -15.45 28.90 5.48
C ASN A 534 -15.29 29.60 6.83
N ARG A 535 -14.15 29.38 7.47
CA ARG A 535 -13.79 29.92 8.77
C ARG A 535 -12.35 30.40 8.78
N LEU A 536 -12.18 31.68 9.10
CA LEU A 536 -10.89 32.33 9.23
C LEU A 536 -10.41 32.16 10.67
N GLU A 537 -9.48 31.22 10.86
CA GLU A 537 -8.89 30.92 12.16
C GLU A 537 -7.40 31.28 12.15
N GLY A 538 -6.96 32.00 13.16
CA GLY A 538 -5.56 32.41 13.27
C GLY A 538 -5.32 33.57 14.24
N HIS A 539 -6.37 34.28 14.65
CA HIS A 539 -6.32 35.16 15.81
C HIS A 539 -6.26 34.34 17.10
N LYS A 540 -5.61 34.90 18.13
CA LYS A 540 -5.40 34.22 19.43
C LYS A 540 -6.39 34.67 20.51
N ASP A 541 -7.21 35.66 20.19
CA ASP A 541 -8.16 36.31 21.08
C ASP A 541 -9.35 36.83 20.24
N ALA A 542 -10.38 37.37 20.91
CA ALA A 542 -11.64 37.76 20.30
C ALA A 542 -11.45 38.64 19.06
N VAL A 543 -12.21 38.37 18.00
CA VAL A 543 -12.23 39.21 16.79
C VAL A 543 -13.31 40.27 16.96
N ASN A 544 -12.91 41.53 16.97
CA ASN A 544 -13.77 42.65 17.33
C ASN A 544 -14.43 43.31 16.12
N SER A 545 -13.82 43.23 14.93
CA SER A 545 -14.34 43.86 13.71
C SER A 545 -13.86 43.17 12.45
N VAL A 546 -14.69 43.23 11.40
CA VAL A 546 -14.43 42.67 10.07
C VAL A 546 -14.85 43.64 8.97
N ALA A 547 -14.03 43.77 7.93
CA ALA A 547 -14.33 44.61 6.77
C ALA A 547 -13.85 43.95 5.47
N PHE A 548 -14.63 44.11 4.39
CA PHE A 548 -14.22 43.73 3.04
C PHE A 548 -13.53 44.90 2.34
N SER A 549 -12.58 44.59 1.46
CA SER A 549 -12.09 45.55 0.47
C SER A 549 -13.19 45.90 -0.54
N PRO A 550 -13.13 47.08 -1.18
CA PRO A 550 -14.15 47.49 -2.16
C PRO A 550 -14.30 46.56 -3.37
N ASP A 551 -13.24 45.82 -3.73
CA ASP A 551 -13.26 44.79 -4.77
C ASP A 551 -13.71 43.41 -4.25
N GLY A 552 -13.89 43.22 -2.94
CA GLY A 552 -14.31 41.98 -2.30
C GLY A 552 -13.23 40.89 -2.20
N GLU A 553 -12.02 41.15 -2.69
CA GLU A 553 -10.93 40.16 -2.78
C GLU A 553 -10.17 39.97 -1.46
N ILE A 554 -10.20 40.98 -0.57
CA ILE A 554 -9.49 40.97 0.70
C ILE A 554 -10.48 41.20 1.85
N ILE A 555 -10.33 40.40 2.91
CA ILE A 555 -11.04 40.56 4.17
C ILE A 555 -10.03 41.01 5.21
N ALA A 556 -10.30 42.11 5.91
CA ALA A 556 -9.50 42.57 7.04
C ALA A 556 -10.23 42.27 8.35
N THR A 557 -9.50 41.73 9.33
CA THR A 557 -10.04 41.37 10.65
C THR A 557 -9.19 42.00 11.75
N ALA A 558 -9.83 42.64 12.72
CA ALA A 558 -9.20 43.25 13.88
C ALA A 558 -9.50 42.45 15.15
N SER A 559 -8.49 42.19 15.97
CA SER A 559 -8.62 41.34 17.16
C SER A 559 -8.01 41.93 18.41
N SER A 560 -8.49 41.42 19.54
CA SER A 560 -7.95 41.66 20.88
C SER A 560 -6.54 41.13 21.06
N ASP A 561 -6.01 40.31 20.14
CA ASP A 561 -4.62 39.84 20.10
C ASP A 561 -3.60 40.91 19.64
N ASN A 562 -4.05 42.16 19.49
CA ASN A 562 -3.30 43.34 19.06
C ASN A 562 -2.94 43.36 17.57
N MET A 563 -3.48 42.44 16.77
CA MET A 563 -3.16 42.30 15.34
C MET A 563 -4.36 42.61 14.45
N VAL A 564 -4.04 43.05 13.22
CA VAL A 564 -4.97 43.01 12.10
C VAL A 564 -4.49 41.93 11.13
N LYS A 565 -5.39 41.06 10.68
CA LYS A 565 -5.08 40.04 9.67
C LYS A 565 -5.81 40.35 8.38
N LEU A 566 -5.12 40.14 7.27
CA LEU A 566 -5.66 40.26 5.93
C LEU A 566 -5.77 38.87 5.33
N TRP A 567 -6.95 38.55 4.83
CA TRP A 567 -7.29 37.26 4.25
C TRP A 567 -7.73 37.45 2.80
N SER A 568 -7.52 36.45 1.95
CA SER A 568 -8.20 36.42 0.65
C SER A 568 -9.69 36.12 0.85
N ARG A 569 -10.50 36.38 -0.18
CA ARG A 569 -11.90 35.94 -0.24
C ARG A 569 -12.10 34.44 0.03
N HIS A 570 -11.11 33.60 -0.32
CA HIS A 570 -11.09 32.15 -0.05
C HIS A 570 -10.55 31.77 1.34
N GLY A 571 -10.29 32.76 2.20
CA GLY A 571 -9.86 32.55 3.57
C GLY A 571 -8.38 32.20 3.77
N LYS A 572 -7.54 32.42 2.75
CA LYS A 572 -6.08 32.30 2.90
C LYS A 572 -5.53 33.50 3.64
N LEU A 573 -4.78 33.27 4.72
CA LEU A 573 -4.07 34.35 5.41
C LEU A 573 -3.02 34.96 4.47
N LEU A 574 -3.22 36.21 4.07
CA LEU A 574 -2.31 36.95 3.20
C LEU A 574 -1.22 37.63 4.00
N GLN A 575 -1.58 38.28 5.12
CA GLN A 575 -0.66 39.02 5.97
C GLN A 575 -1.19 39.18 7.40
N THR A 576 -0.27 39.28 8.35
CA THR A 576 -0.56 39.83 9.68
C THR A 576 0.12 41.20 9.83
N LEU A 577 -0.67 42.24 10.08
CA LEU A 577 -0.21 43.60 10.36
C LEU A 577 0.05 43.72 11.86
N THR A 578 1.30 43.95 12.23
CA THR A 578 1.75 44.08 13.62
C THR A 578 2.26 45.49 13.86
N GLY A 579 1.93 46.06 15.02
CA GLY A 579 2.41 47.40 15.39
C GLY A 579 1.59 48.09 16.48
N HIS A 580 0.32 47.72 16.65
CA HIS A 580 -0.47 48.16 17.81
C HIS A 580 0.05 47.50 19.10
N GLN A 581 -0.03 48.24 20.20
CA GLN A 581 0.46 47.79 21.52
C GLN A 581 -0.65 47.21 22.41
N SER A 582 -1.89 47.23 21.93
CA SER A 582 -3.06 46.73 22.63
C SER A 582 -4.18 46.36 21.64
N SER A 583 -5.29 45.84 22.16
CA SER A 583 -6.42 45.27 21.40
C SER A 583 -6.88 46.19 20.27
N VAL A 584 -7.12 45.64 19.09
CA VAL A 584 -7.62 46.38 17.93
C VAL A 584 -9.14 46.18 17.86
N PHE A 585 -9.90 47.27 17.86
CA PHE A 585 -11.36 47.23 17.96
C PHE A 585 -12.08 47.46 16.64
N GLY A 586 -11.48 48.22 15.71
CA GLY A 586 -12.11 48.57 14.45
C GLY A 586 -11.13 48.49 13.28
N VAL A 587 -11.64 48.11 12.11
CA VAL A 587 -10.89 48.11 10.85
C VAL A 587 -11.77 48.61 9.71
N ALA A 588 -11.20 49.40 8.80
CA ALA A 588 -11.88 49.90 7.62
C ALA A 588 -10.94 50.00 6.42
N PHE A 589 -11.47 49.78 5.22
CA PHE A 589 -10.77 50.06 3.97
C PHE A 589 -11.10 51.46 3.46
N SER A 590 -10.15 52.08 2.77
CA SER A 590 -10.43 53.25 1.93
C SER A 590 -11.27 52.83 0.71
N PRO A 591 -12.04 53.74 0.10
CA PRO A 591 -12.89 53.44 -1.06
C PRO A 591 -12.12 52.94 -2.30
N ASP A 592 -10.84 53.28 -2.41
CA ASP A 592 -9.93 52.78 -3.46
C ASP A 592 -9.32 51.39 -3.13
N GLY A 593 -9.50 50.90 -1.90
CA GLY A 593 -8.93 49.64 -1.42
C GLY A 593 -7.43 49.67 -1.13
N GLU A 594 -6.77 50.81 -1.34
CA GLU A 594 -5.31 50.94 -1.25
C GLU A 594 -4.81 51.23 0.16
N THR A 595 -5.70 51.64 1.07
CA THR A 595 -5.37 51.97 2.46
C THR A 595 -6.30 51.25 3.43
N ILE A 596 -5.74 50.73 4.51
CA ILE A 596 -6.47 50.12 5.62
C ILE A 596 -6.26 50.98 6.85
N ALA A 597 -7.32 51.29 7.60
CA ALA A 597 -7.23 51.96 8.89
C ALA A 597 -7.59 50.99 10.01
N SER A 598 -6.83 51.02 11.11
CA SER A 598 -7.10 50.21 12.29
C SER A 598 -7.11 51.04 13.56
N ALA A 599 -8.17 50.90 14.38
CA ALA A 599 -8.35 51.61 15.64
C ALA A 599 -8.07 50.70 16.84
N SER A 600 -7.31 51.20 17.82
CA SER A 600 -6.83 50.37 18.93
C SER A 600 -7.01 51.01 20.30
N ARG A 601 -7.04 50.12 21.29
CA ARG A 601 -6.93 50.38 22.73
C ARG A 601 -5.65 51.12 23.12
N ASP A 602 -4.62 51.14 22.26
CA ASP A 602 -3.39 51.91 22.48
C ASP A 602 -3.53 53.43 22.22
N ASN A 603 -4.77 53.91 22.05
CA ASN A 603 -5.16 55.30 21.79
C ASN A 603 -4.76 55.83 20.40
N THR A 604 -4.34 54.95 19.48
CA THR A 604 -3.93 55.35 18.13
C THR A 604 -4.82 54.74 17.04
N VAL A 605 -4.79 55.38 15.87
CA VAL A 605 -5.21 54.77 14.61
C VAL A 605 -4.01 54.60 13.72
N LYS A 606 -3.85 53.44 13.09
CA LYS A 606 -2.77 53.19 12.13
C LYS A 606 -3.34 53.06 10.72
N LEU A 607 -2.67 53.71 9.78
CA LEU A 607 -2.96 53.63 8.35
C LEU A 607 -1.91 52.74 7.69
N TRP A 608 -2.36 51.73 6.97
CA TRP A 608 -1.53 50.73 6.31
C TRP A 608 -1.76 50.80 4.82
N SER A 609 -0.72 50.63 4.02
CA SER A 609 -0.88 50.44 2.58
C SER A 609 -1.42 49.04 2.28
N ARG A 610 -2.03 48.86 1.11
CA ARG A 610 -2.38 47.54 0.56
C ARG A 610 -1.15 46.62 0.40
N ASN A 611 0.02 47.23 0.20
CA ASN A 611 1.34 46.56 0.21
C ASN A 611 1.84 46.22 1.63
N ARG A 612 1.02 46.46 2.66
CA ARG A 612 1.19 46.00 4.04
C ARG A 612 2.25 46.77 4.83
N GLU A 613 2.55 47.99 4.41
CA GLU A 613 3.47 48.90 5.11
C GLU A 613 2.68 49.89 5.95
N LEU A 614 3.23 50.26 7.11
CA LEU A 614 2.65 51.32 7.95
C LEU A 614 2.92 52.68 7.30
N LEU A 615 1.87 53.39 6.88
CA LEU A 615 1.94 54.71 6.27
C LEU A 615 1.98 55.81 7.35
N HIS A 616 1.00 55.81 8.25
CA HIS A 616 0.84 56.83 9.29
C HIS A 616 0.32 56.24 10.60
N THR A 617 0.68 56.87 11.72
CA THR A 617 0.06 56.63 13.03
C THR A 617 -0.58 57.94 13.49
N LEU A 618 -1.91 57.94 13.62
CA LEU A 618 -2.71 59.07 14.08
C LEU A 618 -2.71 59.07 15.61
N ILE A 619 -2.15 60.12 16.19
CA ILE A 619 -2.02 60.30 17.64
C ILE A 619 -2.75 61.58 18.02
N GLY A 620 -3.67 61.49 18.98
CA GLY A 620 -4.38 62.66 19.51
C GLY A 620 -5.67 62.37 20.29
N HIS A 621 -6.12 61.13 20.36
CA HIS A 621 -7.14 60.71 21.33
C HIS A 621 -6.52 60.47 22.71
N GLU A 622 -7.29 60.75 23.76
CA GLU A 622 -6.83 60.62 25.16
C GLU A 622 -7.14 59.24 25.76
N SER A 623 -7.92 58.42 25.05
CA SER A 623 -8.31 57.09 25.44
C SER A 623 -8.50 56.19 24.22
N TRP A 624 -9.01 54.97 24.45
CA TRP A 624 -9.10 53.90 23.45
C TRP A 624 -9.83 54.39 22.21
N VAL A 625 -9.28 54.12 21.02
CA VAL A 625 -10.00 54.35 19.77
C VAL A 625 -10.71 53.07 19.40
N ILE A 626 -12.02 53.17 19.17
CA ILE A 626 -12.91 52.03 19.03
C ILE A 626 -13.38 51.90 17.58
N GLY A 627 -13.95 52.98 17.04
CA GLY A 627 -14.47 53.02 15.68
C GLY A 627 -13.57 53.80 14.72
N VAL A 628 -13.53 53.37 13.46
CA VAL A 628 -12.85 54.07 12.37
C VAL A 628 -13.65 53.94 11.08
N ALA A 629 -13.77 55.02 10.32
CA ALA A 629 -14.46 55.03 9.02
C ALA A 629 -13.76 56.01 8.05
N PHE A 630 -13.72 55.65 6.77
CA PHE A 630 -13.31 56.57 5.70
C PHE A 630 -14.52 57.32 5.13
N SER A 631 -14.30 58.55 4.68
CA SER A 631 -15.25 59.24 3.82
C SER A 631 -15.34 58.55 2.46
N PRO A 632 -16.46 58.71 1.72
CA PRO A 632 -16.64 58.08 0.40
C PRO A 632 -15.61 58.49 -0.66
N ASP A 633 -14.94 59.64 -0.49
CA ASP A 633 -13.82 60.09 -1.33
C ASP A 633 -12.45 59.58 -0.86
N GLY A 634 -12.38 58.97 0.34
CA GLY A 634 -11.15 58.44 0.94
C GLY A 634 -10.20 59.48 1.55
N GLU A 635 -10.53 60.77 1.46
CA GLU A 635 -9.63 61.86 1.88
C GLU A 635 -9.71 62.17 3.38
N THR A 636 -10.85 61.84 4.01
CA THR A 636 -11.11 62.08 5.42
C THR A 636 -11.31 60.76 6.17
N ILE A 637 -10.73 60.66 7.36
CA ILE A 637 -10.90 59.53 8.28
C ILE A 637 -11.61 60.04 9.53
N ALA A 638 -12.71 59.39 9.93
CA ALA A 638 -13.38 59.65 11.18
C ALA A 638 -13.05 58.58 12.21
N THR A 639 -12.76 58.99 13.44
CA THR A 639 -12.39 58.10 14.54
C THR A 639 -13.27 58.36 15.75
N ALA A 640 -13.75 57.30 16.40
CA ALA A 640 -14.57 57.35 17.61
C ALA A 640 -13.79 56.79 18.80
N SER A 641 -13.84 57.48 19.94
CA SER A 641 -13.03 57.14 21.11
C SER A 641 -13.81 57.11 22.43
N ARG A 642 -13.25 56.36 23.38
CA ARG A 642 -13.66 56.33 24.77
C ARG A 642 -13.44 57.67 25.49
N ASP A 643 -12.70 58.61 24.90
CA ASP A 643 -12.54 59.99 25.40
C ASP A 643 -13.78 60.89 25.18
N ASN A 644 -14.89 60.30 24.72
CA ASN A 644 -16.19 60.93 24.44
C ASN A 644 -16.19 61.83 23.18
N THR A 645 -15.12 61.81 22.38
CA THR A 645 -15.00 62.63 21.17
C THR A 645 -14.98 61.80 19.90
N LEU A 646 -15.34 62.45 18.78
CA LEU A 646 -14.93 62.00 17.46
C LEU A 646 -13.86 62.93 16.92
N LYS A 647 -12.91 62.40 16.14
CA LYS A 647 -11.92 63.21 15.43
C LYS A 647 -11.95 62.92 13.94
N LEU A 648 -11.79 63.97 13.16
CA LEU A 648 -11.66 63.92 11.70
C LEU A 648 -10.22 64.20 11.33
N TRP A 649 -9.66 63.37 10.47
CA TRP A 649 -8.26 63.42 10.05
C TRP A 649 -8.17 63.46 8.53
N SER A 650 -7.15 64.12 8.00
CA SER A 650 -6.78 63.97 6.60
C SER A 650 -6.07 62.63 6.38
N ARG A 651 -6.03 62.14 5.15
CA ARG A 651 -5.26 60.94 4.76
C ARG A 651 -3.78 61.01 5.14
N ASP A 652 -3.17 62.20 5.08
CA ASP A 652 -1.79 62.48 5.54
C ASP A 652 -1.60 62.48 7.08
N GLY A 653 -2.68 62.22 7.84
CA GLY A 653 -2.68 62.12 9.30
C GLY A 653 -2.76 63.44 10.07
N LYS A 654 -3.15 64.54 9.42
CA LYS A 654 -3.40 65.82 10.12
C LYS A 654 -4.79 65.81 10.75
N LEU A 655 -4.89 66.25 12.00
CA LEU A 655 -6.17 66.46 12.66
C LEU A 655 -6.90 67.66 12.02
N LEU A 656 -8.07 67.42 11.45
CA LEU A 656 -8.93 68.43 10.83
C LEU A 656 -9.92 69.03 11.82
N GLN A 657 -10.59 68.18 12.61
CA GLN A 657 -11.64 68.61 13.53
C GLN A 657 -11.76 67.66 14.72
N THR A 658 -12.15 68.19 15.90
CA THR A 658 -12.62 67.39 17.04
C THR A 658 -14.09 67.70 17.31
N LEU A 659 -14.94 66.68 17.29
CA LEU A 659 -16.38 66.75 17.55
C LEU A 659 -16.63 66.35 19.01
N ALA A 660 -16.85 67.34 19.86
CA ALA A 660 -17.22 67.14 21.26
C ALA A 660 -18.72 67.37 21.44
N GLY A 661 -19.41 66.42 22.06
CA GLY A 661 -20.84 66.58 22.39
C GLY A 661 -21.55 65.34 22.92
N HIS A 662 -20.95 64.16 22.82
CA HIS A 662 -21.40 62.99 23.57
C HIS A 662 -21.04 63.10 25.05
N GLN A 663 -21.88 62.51 25.92
CA GLN A 663 -21.69 62.56 27.38
C GLN A 663 -20.97 61.31 27.92
N SER A 664 -20.69 60.35 27.05
CA SER A 664 -20.02 59.08 27.36
C SER A 664 -19.26 58.58 26.14
N SER A 665 -18.60 57.44 26.28
CA SER A 665 -17.72 56.86 25.27
C SER A 665 -18.41 56.67 23.92
N VAL A 666 -17.72 57.01 22.84
CA VAL A 666 -18.23 56.84 21.46
C VAL A 666 -17.66 55.54 20.90
N TRP A 667 -18.53 54.65 20.42
CA TRP A 667 -18.17 53.31 19.96
C TRP A 667 -18.29 53.13 18.45
N GLY A 668 -19.32 53.72 17.84
CA GLY A 668 -19.58 53.61 16.41
C GLY A 668 -19.42 54.94 15.70
N VAL A 669 -18.91 54.90 14.47
CA VAL A 669 -18.86 56.04 13.55
C VAL A 669 -19.06 55.56 12.11
N ALA A 670 -19.85 56.28 11.33
CA ALA A 670 -20.01 56.04 9.90
C ALA A 670 -20.24 57.35 9.13
N PHE A 671 -19.85 57.38 7.86
CA PHE A 671 -20.19 58.45 6.93
C PHE A 671 -21.46 58.09 6.16
N SER A 672 -22.25 59.11 5.81
CA SER A 672 -23.28 58.95 4.78
C SER A 672 -22.63 58.68 3.41
N PRO A 673 -23.32 58.01 2.48
CA PRO A 673 -22.81 57.73 1.13
C PRO A 673 -22.41 58.99 0.33
N ASP A 674 -23.02 60.15 0.64
CA ASP A 674 -22.66 61.45 0.06
C ASP A 674 -21.44 62.13 0.73
N GLY A 675 -20.96 61.61 1.87
CA GLY A 675 -19.84 62.14 2.65
C GLY A 675 -20.14 63.42 3.44
N GLU A 676 -21.37 63.96 3.34
CA GLU A 676 -21.74 65.25 3.94
C GLU A 676 -22.15 65.12 5.41
N THR A 677 -22.58 63.93 5.83
CA THR A 677 -23.04 63.62 7.19
C THR A 677 -22.17 62.54 7.82
N ILE A 678 -21.89 62.71 9.11
CA ILE A 678 -21.25 61.70 9.96
C ILE A 678 -22.26 61.30 11.02
N VAL A 679 -22.38 60.01 11.29
CA VAL A 679 -23.21 59.50 12.37
C VAL A 679 -22.33 58.84 13.42
N SER A 680 -22.67 59.02 14.69
CA SER A 680 -21.93 58.47 15.81
C SER A 680 -22.84 57.80 16.84
N ALA A 681 -22.43 56.63 17.34
CA ALA A 681 -23.12 55.88 18.38
C ALA A 681 -22.34 55.92 19.70
N SER A 682 -23.04 56.15 20.81
CA SER A 682 -22.42 56.33 22.11
C SER A 682 -23.13 55.59 23.25
N PHE A 683 -22.34 55.36 24.29
CA PHE A 683 -22.76 54.84 25.59
C PHE A 683 -23.57 55.86 26.42
N ASP A 684 -23.90 57.02 25.86
CA ASP A 684 -24.90 57.94 26.42
C ASP A 684 -26.34 57.61 25.96
N ASN A 685 -26.53 56.43 25.37
CA ASN A 685 -27.77 55.91 24.79
C ASN A 685 -28.28 56.69 23.57
N THR A 686 -27.44 57.54 22.95
CA THR A 686 -27.83 58.35 21.80
C THR A 686 -27.02 58.05 20.55
N VAL A 687 -27.63 58.36 19.41
CA VAL A 687 -26.93 58.49 18.12
C VAL A 687 -26.94 59.96 17.72
N LYS A 688 -25.81 60.50 17.26
CA LYS A 688 -25.71 61.90 16.83
C LYS A 688 -25.33 61.99 15.36
N LEU A 689 -25.98 62.91 14.65
CA LEU A 689 -25.66 63.25 13.26
C LEU A 689 -24.91 64.58 13.24
N TRP A 690 -23.81 64.62 12.51
CA TRP A 690 -22.93 65.77 12.38
C TRP A 690 -22.76 66.10 10.91
N SER A 691 -22.65 67.38 10.57
CA SER A 691 -22.14 67.77 9.24
C SER A 691 -20.65 67.42 9.14
N ARG A 692 -20.12 67.26 7.93
CA ARG A 692 -18.67 67.14 7.68
C ARG A 692 -17.81 68.26 8.29
N TYR A 693 -18.39 69.43 8.52
CA TYR A 693 -17.73 70.58 9.18
C TYR A 693 -17.85 70.58 10.71
N GLY A 694 -18.42 69.53 11.29
CA GLY A 694 -18.52 69.32 12.73
C GLY A 694 -19.69 69.97 13.46
N LYS A 695 -20.66 70.54 12.75
CA LYS A 695 -21.93 71.00 13.34
C LYS A 695 -22.82 69.82 13.70
N LEU A 696 -23.34 69.75 14.93
CA LEU A 696 -24.37 68.80 15.32
C LEU A 696 -25.70 69.13 14.61
N LEU A 697 -26.25 68.17 13.86
CA LEU A 697 -27.49 68.28 13.09
C LEU A 697 -28.68 67.74 13.88
N HIS A 698 -28.59 66.49 14.35
CA HIS A 698 -29.66 65.80 15.07
C HIS A 698 -29.09 64.93 16.20
N THR A 699 -29.88 64.72 17.25
CA THR A 699 -29.62 63.70 18.28
C THR A 699 -30.82 62.75 18.29
N LEU A 700 -30.57 61.48 18.01
CA LEU A 700 -31.56 60.41 18.00
C LEU A 700 -31.62 59.81 19.41
N THR A 701 -32.77 59.94 20.05
CA THR A 701 -33.03 59.43 21.39
C THR A 701 -34.15 58.40 21.34
N GLY A 702 -33.94 57.23 21.95
CA GLY A 702 -34.98 56.20 22.03
C GLY A 702 -34.49 54.79 22.34
N HIS A 703 -33.17 54.56 22.38
CA HIS A 703 -32.62 53.34 22.96
C HIS A 703 -32.63 53.40 24.50
N GLU A 704 -32.88 52.26 25.13
CA GLU A 704 -32.90 52.13 26.60
C GLU A 704 -31.55 51.62 27.16
N GLY A 705 -30.64 51.25 26.26
CA GLY A 705 -29.30 50.77 26.57
C GLY A 705 -28.22 51.47 25.74
N LEU A 706 -26.98 51.07 26.00
CA LEU A 706 -25.78 51.61 25.36
C LEU A 706 -25.81 51.34 23.85
N VAL A 707 -25.62 52.38 23.03
CA VAL A 707 -25.57 52.22 21.56
C VAL A 707 -24.13 51.98 21.13
N ARG A 708 -23.91 50.89 20.38
CA ARG A 708 -22.57 50.47 19.95
C ARG A 708 -22.39 50.61 18.44
N GLY A 709 -23.23 49.95 17.66
CA GLY A 709 -23.14 49.90 16.21
C GLY A 709 -23.97 50.99 15.53
N VAL A 710 -23.46 51.52 14.43
CA VAL A 710 -24.22 52.45 13.58
C VAL A 710 -23.84 52.28 12.12
N ALA A 711 -24.83 52.34 11.23
CA ALA A 711 -24.64 52.25 9.79
C ALA A 711 -25.65 53.12 9.05
N PHE A 712 -25.33 53.46 7.80
CA PHE A 712 -26.27 54.05 6.84
C PHE A 712 -26.77 52.98 5.86
N SER A 713 -27.99 53.15 5.36
CA SER A 713 -28.41 52.49 4.12
C SER A 713 -27.57 52.98 2.95
N SER A 714 -27.47 52.19 1.88
CA SER A 714 -26.63 52.56 0.72
C SER A 714 -27.12 53.80 -0.05
N ASP A 715 -28.37 54.23 0.15
CA ASP A 715 -28.87 55.54 -0.32
C ASP A 715 -28.68 56.69 0.68
N GLY A 716 -28.29 56.41 1.92
CA GLY A 716 -28.08 57.39 2.98
C GLY A 716 -29.35 57.91 3.65
N GLU A 717 -30.53 57.44 3.28
CA GLU A 717 -31.81 57.94 3.81
C GLU A 717 -32.17 57.35 5.17
N THR A 718 -31.71 56.12 5.45
CA THR A 718 -31.99 55.39 6.68
C THR A 718 -30.70 55.20 7.50
N ILE A 719 -30.82 55.37 8.80
CA ILE A 719 -29.76 55.14 9.78
C ILE A 719 -30.15 53.94 10.63
N PHE A 720 -29.22 53.03 10.83
CA PHE A 720 -29.38 51.87 11.69
C PHE A 720 -28.57 52.05 12.95
N SER A 721 -29.13 51.71 14.11
CA SER A 721 -28.40 51.72 15.38
C SER A 721 -28.62 50.44 16.15
N ALA A 722 -27.52 49.79 16.55
CA ALA A 722 -27.49 48.56 17.33
C ALA A 722 -27.16 48.86 18.79
N SER A 723 -27.95 48.30 19.72
CA SER A 723 -27.88 48.63 21.14
C SER A 723 -27.90 47.42 22.05
N TRP A 724 -27.41 47.64 23.27
CA TRP A 724 -27.44 46.70 24.39
C TRP A 724 -28.84 46.50 24.97
N ASP A 725 -29.86 47.21 24.47
CA ASP A 725 -31.27 46.93 24.76
C ASP A 725 -31.86 45.76 23.94
N ASN A 726 -31.00 44.98 23.28
CA ASN A 726 -31.35 43.84 22.41
C ASN A 726 -32.06 44.22 21.11
N THR A 727 -32.11 45.51 20.75
CA THR A 727 -32.81 45.98 19.54
C THR A 727 -31.87 46.65 18.53
N VAL A 728 -32.33 46.66 17.28
CA VAL A 728 -31.82 47.57 16.25
C VAL A 728 -32.93 48.53 15.86
N LYS A 729 -32.61 49.83 15.84
CA LYS A 729 -33.57 50.87 15.45
C LYS A 729 -33.21 51.48 14.11
N LEU A 730 -34.24 51.71 13.30
CA LEU A 730 -34.15 52.33 11.98
C LEU A 730 -34.66 53.76 12.10
N TRP A 731 -33.89 54.73 11.62
CA TRP A 731 -34.21 56.15 11.74
C TRP A 731 -34.14 56.85 10.38
N SER A 732 -34.96 57.87 10.18
CA SER A 732 -34.79 58.79 9.05
C SER A 732 -33.67 59.80 9.33
N ARG A 733 -33.12 60.43 8.29
CA ARG A 733 -32.14 61.53 8.44
C ARG A 733 -32.63 62.70 9.29
N GLN A 734 -33.94 62.93 9.34
CA GLN A 734 -34.58 63.97 10.16
C GLN A 734 -34.72 63.56 11.64
N GLY A 735 -34.39 62.32 11.95
CA GLY A 735 -34.34 61.76 13.30
C GLY A 735 -35.63 61.09 13.78
N ASN A 736 -36.53 60.74 12.87
CA ASN A 736 -37.73 59.99 13.20
C ASN A 736 -37.42 58.50 13.30
N LEU A 737 -37.95 57.82 14.32
CA LEU A 737 -37.89 56.36 14.42
C LEU A 737 -38.87 55.74 13.39
N LEU A 738 -38.34 54.97 12.45
CA LEU A 738 -39.08 54.29 11.39
C LEU A 738 -39.53 52.89 11.84
N HIS A 739 -38.60 52.11 12.39
CA HIS A 739 -38.86 50.72 12.80
C HIS A 739 -37.95 50.29 13.96
N THR A 740 -38.36 49.27 14.71
CA THR A 740 -37.53 48.61 15.74
C THR A 740 -37.52 47.12 15.48
N LEU A 741 -36.34 46.58 15.18
CA LEU A 741 -36.10 45.15 15.01
C LEU A 741 -35.98 44.51 16.38
N THR A 742 -36.94 43.66 16.72
CA THR A 742 -36.97 42.90 17.97
C THR A 742 -36.87 41.41 17.66
N GLY A 743 -35.97 40.70 18.35
CA GLY A 743 -35.86 39.25 18.21
C GLY A 743 -34.52 38.65 18.63
N HIS A 744 -33.50 39.48 18.91
CA HIS A 744 -32.29 39.02 19.59
C HIS A 744 -32.55 38.78 21.09
N GLU A 745 -31.87 37.78 21.65
CA GLU A 745 -32.02 37.41 23.07
C GLU A 745 -31.00 38.13 23.98
N SER A 746 -30.04 38.84 23.38
CA SER A 746 -28.99 39.58 24.08
C SER A 746 -28.56 40.82 23.28
N SER A 747 -27.61 41.59 23.84
CA SER A 747 -27.12 42.85 23.29
C SER A 747 -26.74 42.75 21.82
N VAL A 748 -27.11 43.74 21.02
CA VAL A 748 -26.73 43.83 19.60
C VAL A 748 -25.52 44.76 19.47
N PHE A 749 -24.51 44.31 18.76
CA PHE A 749 -23.21 44.97 18.69
C PHE A 749 -22.92 45.57 17.32
N GLY A 750 -23.20 44.83 16.25
CA GLY A 750 -22.95 45.23 14.87
C GLY A 750 -24.22 45.27 14.03
N VAL A 751 -24.23 46.13 13.03
CA VAL A 751 -25.28 46.20 12.01
C VAL A 751 -24.66 46.52 10.66
N ALA A 752 -25.04 45.77 9.63
CA ALA A 752 -24.63 45.98 8.26
C ALA A 752 -25.83 45.84 7.32
N PHE A 753 -25.74 46.47 6.16
CA PHE A 753 -26.78 46.47 5.15
C PHE A 753 -26.23 45.88 3.86
N SER A 754 -27.03 45.08 3.17
CA SER A 754 -26.64 44.50 1.90
C SER A 754 -26.53 45.58 0.81
N PRO A 755 -25.62 45.43 -0.15
CA PRO A 755 -25.47 46.40 -1.25
C PRO A 755 -26.75 46.60 -2.08
N ASP A 756 -27.55 45.54 -2.24
CA ASP A 756 -28.81 45.51 -3.01
C ASP A 756 -30.02 46.15 -2.30
N LYS A 757 -29.85 46.54 -1.03
CA LYS A 757 -30.86 47.18 -0.17
C LYS A 757 -31.97 46.29 0.37
N GLU A 758 -31.85 44.98 0.24
CA GLU A 758 -32.95 44.09 0.63
C GLU A 758 -32.78 43.53 2.04
N ILE A 759 -31.54 43.39 2.53
CA ILE A 759 -31.21 42.62 3.73
C ILE A 759 -30.41 43.46 4.74
N ILE A 760 -30.85 43.44 5.99
CA ILE A 760 -30.12 43.96 7.14
C ILE A 760 -29.52 42.78 7.89
N ALA A 761 -28.22 42.80 8.19
CA ALA A 761 -27.56 41.82 9.05
C ALA A 761 -27.25 42.45 10.42
N THR A 762 -27.56 41.73 11.50
CA THR A 762 -27.33 42.19 12.87
C THR A 762 -26.54 41.15 13.66
N ALA A 763 -25.46 41.58 14.31
CA ALA A 763 -24.59 40.74 15.13
C ALA A 763 -24.86 40.94 16.62
N SER A 764 -25.04 39.84 17.36
CA SER A 764 -25.42 39.90 18.78
C SER A 764 -24.59 38.99 19.67
N ASN A 765 -24.55 39.39 20.95
CA ASN A 765 -24.02 38.60 22.05
C ASN A 765 -24.77 37.27 22.29
N ASP A 766 -25.96 37.08 21.68
CA ASP A 766 -26.69 35.80 21.70
C ASP A 766 -26.06 34.71 20.81
N LYS A 767 -24.87 34.99 20.25
CA LYS A 767 -24.07 34.11 19.38
C LYS A 767 -24.63 33.95 17.97
N THR A 768 -25.59 34.77 17.57
CA THR A 768 -26.23 34.69 16.26
C THR A 768 -26.01 35.95 15.43
N VAL A 769 -26.07 35.77 14.11
CA VAL A 769 -26.35 36.87 13.18
C VAL A 769 -27.78 36.71 12.69
N LYS A 770 -28.59 37.77 12.74
CA LYS A 770 -29.95 37.74 12.20
C LYS A 770 -30.02 38.57 10.92
N LEU A 771 -30.69 38.00 9.92
CA LEU A 771 -30.94 38.66 8.64
C LEU A 771 -32.40 39.11 8.61
N TRP A 772 -32.63 40.37 8.29
CA TRP A 772 -33.94 41.01 8.27
C TRP A 772 -34.21 41.59 6.89
N SER A 773 -35.47 41.65 6.48
CA SER A 773 -35.86 42.41 5.30
C SER A 773 -35.72 43.91 5.58
N GLY A 774 -35.66 44.73 4.53
CA GLY A 774 -35.72 46.19 4.64
C GLY A 774 -36.95 46.70 5.42
N ASP A 775 -38.05 45.95 5.41
CA ASP A 775 -39.28 46.25 6.17
C ASP A 775 -39.24 45.79 7.63
N GLY A 776 -38.19 45.09 8.04
CA GLY A 776 -37.93 44.66 9.41
C GLY A 776 -38.45 43.28 9.81
N ASN A 777 -38.83 42.45 8.83
CA ASN A 777 -39.20 41.05 9.10
C ASN A 777 -37.94 40.18 9.23
N LEU A 778 -37.89 39.29 10.21
CA LEU A 778 -36.80 38.33 10.35
C LEU A 778 -36.85 37.31 9.20
N LEU A 779 -35.81 37.27 8.39
CA LEU A 779 -35.64 36.33 7.27
C LEU A 779 -34.93 35.06 7.73
N HIS A 780 -33.74 35.18 8.32
CA HIS A 780 -32.89 34.04 8.69
C HIS A 780 -32.11 34.30 9.99
N ILE A 781 -31.73 33.21 10.66
CA ILE A 781 -30.85 33.24 11.83
C ILE A 781 -29.62 32.39 11.51
N LEU A 782 -28.45 33.02 11.43
CA LEU A 782 -27.19 32.34 11.21
C LEU A 782 -26.64 31.89 12.58
N THR A 783 -26.69 30.58 12.80
CA THR A 783 -26.18 29.93 14.02
C THR A 783 -24.90 29.18 13.73
N GLY A 784 -23.91 29.26 14.63
CA GLY A 784 -22.67 28.49 14.50
C GLY A 784 -21.49 29.02 15.31
N HIS A 785 -21.55 30.25 15.80
CA HIS A 785 -20.56 30.79 16.74
C HIS A 785 -20.75 30.20 18.15
N ASP A 786 -19.65 29.93 18.85
CA ASP A 786 -19.67 29.45 20.23
C ASP A 786 -19.54 30.62 21.25
N GLY A 787 -19.21 31.83 20.77
CA GLY A 787 -19.12 33.10 21.48
C GLY A 787 -20.02 34.19 20.90
N GLY A 788 -20.12 35.34 21.57
CA GLY A 788 -20.90 36.49 21.10
C GLY A 788 -20.34 37.08 19.80
N VAL A 789 -21.22 37.47 18.88
CA VAL A 789 -20.82 38.06 17.58
C VAL A 789 -20.65 39.56 17.74
N GLU A 790 -19.44 40.04 17.52
CA GLU A 790 -18.99 41.41 17.76
C GLU A 790 -19.33 42.35 16.60
N ASP A 791 -19.21 41.84 15.36
CA ASP A 791 -19.38 42.64 14.14
C ASP A 791 -19.84 41.77 12.96
N VAL A 792 -20.42 42.41 11.96
CA VAL A 792 -20.90 41.76 10.73
C VAL A 792 -20.70 42.68 9.52
N ALA A 793 -20.31 42.11 8.37
CA ALA A 793 -20.14 42.85 7.13
C ALA A 793 -20.61 42.01 5.92
N PHE A 794 -21.13 42.70 4.91
CA PHE A 794 -21.40 42.10 3.59
C PHE A 794 -20.20 42.29 2.67
N SER A 795 -19.98 41.33 1.78
CA SER A 795 -19.12 41.54 0.60
C SER A 795 -19.76 42.56 -0.34
N PRO A 796 -18.96 43.27 -1.17
CA PRO A 796 -19.48 44.27 -2.10
C PRO A 796 -20.48 43.74 -3.14
N ASP A 797 -20.41 42.45 -3.47
CA ASP A 797 -21.37 41.76 -4.33
C ASP A 797 -22.65 41.29 -3.60
N GLY A 798 -22.68 41.38 -2.27
CA GLY A 798 -23.81 40.94 -1.43
C GLY A 798 -23.94 39.43 -1.25
N GLU A 799 -23.06 38.62 -1.85
CA GLU A 799 -23.17 37.16 -1.83
C GLU A 799 -22.64 36.53 -0.54
N THR A 800 -21.70 37.21 0.13
CA THR A 800 -21.00 36.70 1.31
C THR A 800 -21.25 37.60 2.51
N ILE A 801 -21.55 36.99 3.66
CA ILE A 801 -21.58 37.68 4.94
C ILE A 801 -20.38 37.21 5.74
N ALA A 802 -19.65 38.12 6.38
CA ALA A 802 -18.61 37.81 7.34
C ALA A 802 -19.05 38.24 8.73
N SER A 803 -18.86 37.37 9.72
CA SER A 803 -19.16 37.67 11.13
C SER A 803 -17.94 37.46 12.01
N ALA A 804 -17.58 38.47 12.79
CA ALA A 804 -16.48 38.43 13.75
C ALA A 804 -17.00 38.12 15.15
N SER A 805 -16.31 37.24 15.90
CA SER A 805 -16.83 36.72 17.16
C SER A 805 -15.79 36.65 18.27
N PHE A 806 -16.30 36.63 19.49
CA PHE A 806 -15.58 36.38 20.73
C PHE A 806 -15.03 34.95 20.83
N ASP A 807 -15.44 34.04 19.94
CA ASP A 807 -14.83 32.70 19.83
C ASP A 807 -13.49 32.67 19.06
N ASN A 808 -12.92 33.84 18.78
CA ASN A 808 -11.67 34.06 18.05
C ASN A 808 -11.72 33.74 16.56
N THR A 809 -12.92 33.52 16.01
CA THR A 809 -13.11 33.17 14.59
C THR A 809 -13.84 34.27 13.82
N VAL A 810 -13.60 34.28 12.51
CA VAL A 810 -14.52 34.92 11.55
C VAL A 810 -15.14 33.84 10.69
N LYS A 811 -16.48 33.81 10.62
CA LYS A 811 -17.21 32.87 9.76
C LYS A 811 -17.68 33.58 8.50
N LEU A 812 -17.54 32.89 7.37
CA LEU A 812 -18.03 33.33 6.08
C LEU A 812 -19.29 32.52 5.73
N TRP A 813 -20.39 33.23 5.56
CA TRP A 813 -21.71 32.68 5.25
C TRP A 813 -22.03 32.97 3.80
N PHE A 814 -22.46 31.93 3.09
CA PHE A 814 -22.84 32.02 1.69
C PHE A 814 -24.29 31.62 1.52
N ARG A 815 -24.94 32.24 0.55
CA ARG A 815 -26.21 31.75 0.03
C ARG A 815 -25.97 30.45 -0.74
N GLN A 816 -26.76 29.42 -0.44
CA GLN A 816 -26.64 28.11 -1.04
C GLN A 816 -27.34 28.03 -2.40
N ASP A 817 -26.75 27.29 -3.34
CA ASP A 817 -27.51 26.70 -4.44
C ASP A 817 -28.41 25.61 -3.85
N ASN A 818 -29.72 25.83 -3.84
CA ASN A 818 -30.67 24.96 -3.17
C ASN A 818 -30.71 23.56 -3.80
N LEU A 819 -29.95 22.62 -3.22
CA LEU A 819 -30.06 21.21 -3.56
C LEU A 819 -31.35 20.57 -3.00
N LEU A 820 -31.96 21.23 -2.01
CA LEU A 820 -33.26 20.90 -1.46
C LEU A 820 -34.18 22.12 -1.59
N HIS A 821 -35.31 21.98 -2.29
CA HIS A 821 -36.39 22.97 -2.23
C HIS A 821 -37.57 22.40 -1.46
N THR A 822 -38.08 23.14 -0.47
CA THR A 822 -39.28 22.77 0.28
C THR A 822 -40.42 23.71 -0.08
N LEU A 823 -41.49 23.15 -0.64
CA LEU A 823 -42.69 23.89 -1.04
C LEU A 823 -43.72 23.76 0.07
N THR A 824 -44.14 24.88 0.66
CA THR A 824 -44.92 24.92 1.92
C THR A 824 -46.30 25.57 1.80
N GLU A 825 -46.73 25.96 0.59
CA GLU A 825 -48.00 26.69 0.39
C GLU A 825 -49.28 25.85 0.59
N HIS A 826 -49.17 24.53 0.79
CA HIS A 826 -50.33 23.69 1.06
C HIS A 826 -50.75 23.77 2.52
N GLU A 827 -52.05 23.86 2.78
CA GLU A 827 -52.60 24.00 4.13
C GLU A 827 -52.84 22.63 4.81
N SER A 828 -52.68 21.54 4.07
CA SER A 828 -52.90 20.17 4.54
C SER A 828 -52.04 19.16 3.78
N TRP A 829 -52.22 17.87 4.10
CA TRP A 829 -51.38 16.77 3.62
C TRP A 829 -51.32 16.69 2.10
N VAL A 830 -50.10 16.55 1.58
CA VAL A 830 -49.88 16.38 0.14
C VAL A 830 -49.84 14.88 -0.17
N ARG A 831 -50.69 14.43 -1.10
CA ARG A 831 -50.94 13.02 -1.40
C ARG A 831 -50.34 12.56 -2.71
N GLY A 832 -50.57 13.32 -3.77
CA GLY A 832 -50.15 13.02 -5.12
C GLY A 832 -49.11 14.02 -5.60
N ILE A 833 -48.19 13.55 -6.43
CA ILE A 833 -47.19 14.40 -7.06
C ILE A 833 -46.92 13.89 -8.48
N ALA A 834 -46.75 14.80 -9.43
CA ALA A 834 -46.34 14.46 -10.78
C ALA A 834 -45.43 15.53 -11.36
N PHE A 835 -44.49 15.10 -12.20
CA PHE A 835 -43.74 15.98 -13.09
C PHE A 835 -44.45 16.10 -14.44
N SER A 836 -44.36 17.29 -15.04
CA SER A 836 -44.64 17.43 -16.46
C SER A 836 -43.60 16.67 -17.28
N PRO A 837 -43.96 16.14 -18.47
CA PRO A 837 -43.05 15.39 -19.33
C PRO A 837 -41.81 16.18 -19.79
N ASP A 838 -41.90 17.50 -19.82
CA ASP A 838 -40.77 18.41 -20.11
C ASP A 838 -39.87 18.68 -18.90
N GLY A 839 -40.29 18.29 -17.69
CA GLY A 839 -39.54 18.42 -16.44
C GLY A 839 -39.54 19.83 -15.82
N TYR A 840 -40.27 20.80 -16.39
CA TYR A 840 -40.25 22.18 -15.90
C TYR A 840 -41.34 22.49 -14.87
N THR A 841 -42.41 21.70 -14.85
CA THR A 841 -43.56 21.92 -13.97
C THR A 841 -43.78 20.72 -13.05
N ILE A 842 -44.09 21.00 -11.79
CA ILE A 842 -44.47 20.00 -10.79
C ILE A 842 -45.92 20.25 -10.42
N ALA A 843 -46.73 19.20 -10.28
CA ALA A 843 -48.10 19.30 -9.77
C ALA A 843 -48.23 18.52 -8.47
N SER A 844 -48.80 19.14 -7.44
CA SER A 844 -49.04 18.52 -6.13
C SER A 844 -50.52 18.52 -5.78
N ALA A 845 -51.06 17.37 -5.37
CA ALA A 845 -52.44 17.18 -4.96
C ALA A 845 -52.55 17.08 -3.44
N SER A 846 -53.48 17.83 -2.84
CA SER A 846 -53.57 17.97 -1.38
C SER A 846 -54.97 17.75 -0.81
N TYR A 847 -54.99 17.43 0.48
CA TYR A 847 -56.18 17.39 1.34
C TYR A 847 -56.80 18.77 1.59
N ASP A 848 -56.12 19.85 1.24
CA ASP A 848 -56.73 21.19 1.20
C ASP A 848 -57.71 21.38 0.02
N LYS A 849 -57.98 20.31 -0.74
CA LYS A 849 -58.90 20.24 -1.90
C LYS A 849 -58.36 20.92 -3.16
N THR A 850 -57.09 21.29 -3.16
CA THR A 850 -56.45 21.96 -4.29
C THR A 850 -55.38 21.09 -4.94
N VAL A 851 -55.04 21.47 -6.18
CA VAL A 851 -53.78 21.08 -6.81
C VAL A 851 -52.96 22.33 -7.05
N LYS A 852 -51.68 22.32 -6.68
CA LYS A 852 -50.77 23.43 -6.96
C LYS A 852 -49.77 23.03 -8.04
N LEU A 853 -49.51 23.96 -8.95
CA LEU A 853 -48.51 23.84 -10.00
C LEU A 853 -47.32 24.71 -9.67
N TRP A 854 -46.12 24.16 -9.81
CA TRP A 854 -44.88 24.79 -9.37
C TRP A 854 -43.86 24.76 -10.50
N SER A 855 -43.00 25.77 -10.56
CA SER A 855 -41.78 25.68 -11.36
C SER A 855 -40.77 24.75 -10.67
N ARG A 856 -39.78 24.29 -11.45
CA ARG A 856 -38.66 23.50 -10.93
C ARG A 856 -37.86 24.22 -9.83
N ASP A 857 -37.83 25.56 -9.85
CA ASP A 857 -37.17 26.38 -8.81
C ASP A 857 -38.01 26.54 -7.53
N GLY A 858 -39.22 25.96 -7.51
CA GLY A 858 -40.13 25.97 -6.36
C GLY A 858 -41.12 27.13 -6.32
N ASN A 859 -41.23 27.93 -7.39
CA ASN A 859 -42.20 29.02 -7.44
C ASN A 859 -43.60 28.50 -7.74
N LEU A 860 -44.61 28.98 -7.01
CA LEU A 860 -46.02 28.66 -7.29
C LEU A 860 -46.49 29.34 -8.58
N LEU A 861 -46.89 28.56 -9.59
CA LEU A 861 -47.40 29.04 -10.87
C LEU A 861 -48.92 29.20 -10.83
N HIS A 862 -49.64 28.15 -10.41
CA HIS A 862 -51.11 28.11 -10.41
C HIS A 862 -51.65 27.30 -9.23
N THR A 863 -52.84 27.66 -8.74
CA THR A 863 -53.63 26.85 -7.79
C THR A 863 -54.95 26.47 -8.45
N LEU A 864 -55.15 25.16 -8.68
CA LEU A 864 -56.34 24.59 -9.26
C LEU A 864 -57.37 24.35 -8.16
N THR A 865 -58.50 25.05 -8.24
CA THR A 865 -59.61 24.96 -7.29
C THR A 865 -60.86 24.48 -8.01
N GLY A 866 -61.59 23.54 -7.42
CA GLY A 866 -62.85 23.05 -8.00
C GLY A 866 -63.26 21.62 -7.61
N HIS A 867 -62.42 20.88 -6.88
CA HIS A 867 -62.84 19.66 -6.17
C HIS A 867 -63.54 20.00 -4.86
N GLU A 868 -64.50 19.17 -4.46
CA GLU A 868 -65.33 19.42 -3.26
C GLU A 868 -64.76 18.75 -1.99
N SER A 869 -63.87 17.77 -2.18
CA SER A 869 -63.18 17.01 -1.13
C SER A 869 -61.68 16.90 -1.46
N TRP A 870 -60.96 16.10 -0.68
CA TRP A 870 -59.52 15.88 -0.80
C TRP A 870 -59.12 15.47 -2.21
N VAL A 871 -58.04 16.05 -2.73
CA VAL A 871 -57.43 15.59 -3.99
C VAL A 871 -56.39 14.54 -3.66
N GLU A 872 -56.53 13.37 -4.27
CA GLU A 872 -55.79 12.17 -3.90
C GLU A 872 -54.60 11.90 -4.81
N ASP A 873 -54.71 12.25 -6.09
CA ASP A 873 -53.68 12.02 -7.09
C ASP A 873 -53.75 13.03 -8.23
N VAL A 874 -52.65 13.20 -8.94
CA VAL A 874 -52.51 14.10 -10.09
C VAL A 874 -51.59 13.47 -11.13
N ALA A 875 -51.94 13.63 -12.41
CA ALA A 875 -51.13 13.15 -13.54
C ALA A 875 -51.13 14.16 -14.69
N PHE A 876 -50.00 14.31 -15.36
CA PHE A 876 -49.91 15.06 -16.61
C PHE A 876 -50.22 14.18 -17.82
N SER A 877 -50.80 14.77 -18.87
CA SER A 877 -50.85 14.13 -20.18
C SER A 877 -49.43 13.99 -20.77
N PRO A 878 -49.18 13.01 -21.65
CA PRO A 878 -47.86 12.81 -22.26
C PRO A 878 -47.30 14.00 -23.05
N ASP A 879 -48.18 14.90 -23.51
CA ASP A 879 -47.80 16.16 -24.17
C ASP A 879 -47.59 17.33 -23.21
N GLY A 880 -47.80 17.13 -21.90
CA GLY A 880 -47.66 18.13 -20.83
C GLY A 880 -48.74 19.22 -20.81
N LYS A 881 -49.71 19.21 -21.74
CA LYS A 881 -50.67 20.32 -21.90
C LYS A 881 -51.89 20.23 -21.00
N THR A 882 -52.19 19.04 -20.49
CA THR A 882 -53.35 18.80 -19.63
C THR A 882 -52.98 18.03 -18.38
N ILE A 883 -53.80 18.21 -17.35
CA ILE A 883 -53.60 17.66 -16.02
C ILE A 883 -54.88 16.95 -15.62
N ALA A 884 -54.79 15.70 -15.20
CA ALA A 884 -55.91 14.97 -14.62
C ALA A 884 -55.75 14.87 -13.11
N THR A 885 -56.83 15.06 -12.36
CA THR A 885 -56.85 15.04 -10.90
C THR A 885 -57.92 14.10 -10.40
N ALA A 886 -57.58 13.22 -9.46
CA ALA A 886 -58.52 12.29 -8.82
C ALA A 886 -58.85 12.76 -7.41
N SER A 887 -60.11 12.65 -7.00
CA SER A 887 -60.56 13.16 -5.70
C SER A 887 -61.48 12.21 -4.93
N ASP A 888 -61.49 12.42 -3.62
CA ASP A 888 -62.43 11.82 -2.68
C ASP A 888 -63.89 12.25 -2.91
N ASP A 889 -64.13 13.28 -3.73
CA ASP A 889 -65.48 13.67 -4.19
C ASP A 889 -66.09 12.72 -5.24
N ASN A 890 -65.45 11.58 -5.49
CA ASN A 890 -65.81 10.54 -6.47
C ASN A 890 -65.64 10.97 -7.95
N THR A 891 -65.03 12.13 -8.22
CA THR A 891 -64.82 12.63 -9.57
C THR A 891 -63.35 12.63 -9.99
N VAL A 892 -63.15 12.68 -11.30
CA VAL A 892 -61.85 13.00 -11.91
C VAL A 892 -62.04 14.26 -12.74
N LYS A 893 -61.16 15.23 -12.59
CA LYS A 893 -61.21 16.49 -13.35
C LYS A 893 -60.01 16.58 -14.29
N LEU A 894 -60.26 17.09 -15.49
CA LEU A 894 -59.23 17.37 -16.47
C LEU A 894 -59.08 18.88 -16.60
N TRP A 895 -57.85 19.36 -16.52
CA TRP A 895 -57.48 20.78 -16.54
C TRP A 895 -56.52 21.04 -17.70
N SER A 896 -56.50 22.26 -18.22
CA SER A 896 -55.42 22.73 -19.07
C SER A 896 -54.21 23.18 -18.25
N GLY A 897 -53.04 23.27 -18.87
CA GLY A 897 -51.79 23.70 -18.21
C GLY A 897 -51.84 25.11 -17.60
N ASP A 898 -52.73 25.99 -18.07
CA ASP A 898 -53.00 27.31 -17.47
C ASP A 898 -54.04 27.26 -16.33
N GLY A 899 -54.47 26.06 -15.94
CA GLY A 899 -55.31 25.79 -14.78
C GLY A 899 -56.82 25.92 -14.99
N LYS A 900 -57.31 25.95 -16.24
CA LYS A 900 -58.76 25.95 -16.52
C LYS A 900 -59.32 24.54 -16.50
N LEU A 901 -60.51 24.38 -15.91
CA LEU A 901 -61.24 23.12 -15.94
C LEU A 901 -61.80 22.84 -17.34
N LEU A 902 -61.42 21.71 -17.93
CA LEU A 902 -61.87 21.26 -19.24
C LEU A 902 -63.06 20.29 -19.12
N HIS A 903 -62.90 19.23 -18.31
CA HIS A 903 -63.90 18.17 -18.18
C HIS A 903 -63.99 17.66 -16.72
N THR A 904 -65.17 17.15 -16.34
CA THR A 904 -65.38 16.42 -15.08
C THR A 904 -65.98 15.05 -15.42
N PHE A 905 -65.29 13.98 -15.01
CA PHE A 905 -65.70 12.60 -15.23
C PHE A 905 -66.44 12.11 -13.99
N THR A 906 -67.69 11.70 -14.19
CA THR A 906 -68.57 11.18 -13.14
C THR A 906 -68.96 9.74 -13.45
N GLY A 907 -68.94 8.87 -12.45
CA GLY A 907 -69.36 7.47 -12.62
C GLY A 907 -68.78 6.48 -11.61
N HIS A 908 -67.68 6.82 -10.93
CA HIS A 908 -67.26 6.08 -9.73
C HIS A 908 -68.24 6.30 -8.58
N GLN A 909 -68.43 5.27 -7.75
CA GLN A 909 -69.40 5.30 -6.64
C GLN A 909 -68.76 5.65 -5.29
N ARG A 910 -67.42 5.71 -5.26
CA ARG A 910 -66.60 6.04 -4.09
C ARG A 910 -65.34 6.78 -4.52
N SER A 911 -64.62 7.29 -3.53
CA SER A 911 -63.33 8.00 -3.63
C SER A 911 -62.45 7.48 -4.75
N VAL A 912 -62.02 8.37 -5.65
CA VAL A 912 -61.06 8.06 -6.71
C VAL A 912 -59.66 8.33 -6.16
N ARG A 913 -58.79 7.33 -6.24
CA ARG A 913 -57.51 7.30 -5.52
C ARG A 913 -56.30 7.55 -6.39
N SER A 914 -56.40 7.23 -7.67
CA SER A 914 -55.31 7.39 -8.61
C SER A 914 -55.84 7.59 -10.02
N VAL A 915 -55.08 8.33 -10.81
CA VAL A 915 -55.38 8.65 -12.21
C VAL A 915 -54.10 8.54 -13.05
N ALA A 916 -54.20 7.94 -14.23
CA ALA A 916 -53.08 7.81 -15.15
C ALA A 916 -53.52 8.01 -16.60
N PHE A 917 -52.69 8.64 -17.42
CA PHE A 917 -52.88 8.70 -18.86
C PHE A 917 -52.24 7.50 -19.55
N SER A 918 -52.84 7.06 -20.67
CA SER A 918 -52.16 6.20 -21.62
C SER A 918 -50.99 6.94 -22.28
N PRO A 919 -49.92 6.26 -22.72
CA PRO A 919 -48.77 6.90 -23.38
C PRO A 919 -49.13 7.70 -24.64
N ASP A 920 -50.24 7.36 -25.31
CA ASP A 920 -50.75 8.09 -26.47
C ASP A 920 -51.66 9.29 -26.11
N GLY A 921 -51.95 9.49 -24.81
CA GLY A 921 -52.78 10.57 -24.27
C GLY A 921 -54.29 10.45 -24.54
N LYS A 922 -54.76 9.38 -25.19
CA LYS A 922 -56.17 9.25 -25.60
C LYS A 922 -57.08 8.64 -24.55
N THR A 923 -56.50 7.86 -23.63
CA THR A 923 -57.22 7.12 -22.61
C THR A 923 -56.75 7.55 -21.22
N ILE A 924 -57.68 7.63 -20.28
CA ILE A 924 -57.42 7.95 -18.88
C ILE A 924 -57.91 6.77 -18.04
N ALA A 925 -57.05 6.18 -17.22
CA ALA A 925 -57.41 5.13 -16.27
C ALA A 925 -57.55 5.71 -14.87
N THR A 926 -58.58 5.27 -14.14
CA THR A 926 -58.90 5.78 -12.80
C THR A 926 -59.17 4.63 -11.85
N ALA A 927 -58.52 4.61 -10.68
CA ALA A 927 -58.69 3.60 -9.64
C ALA A 927 -59.54 4.12 -8.48
N SER A 928 -60.47 3.32 -7.95
CA SER A 928 -61.41 3.77 -6.91
C SER A 928 -61.59 2.77 -5.77
N PHE A 929 -62.06 3.30 -4.64
CA PHE A 929 -62.57 2.55 -3.49
C PHE A 929 -63.87 1.79 -3.76
N ASP A 930 -64.48 1.94 -4.94
CA ASP A 930 -65.58 1.09 -5.41
C ASP A 930 -65.13 -0.28 -5.96
N ASN A 931 -63.85 -0.61 -5.77
CA ASN A 931 -63.19 -1.85 -6.21
C ASN A 931 -63.00 -1.97 -7.73
N THR A 932 -63.20 -0.88 -8.49
CA THR A 932 -63.05 -0.88 -9.95
C THR A 932 -61.92 0.02 -10.44
N VAL A 933 -61.41 -0.31 -11.63
CA VAL A 933 -60.69 0.64 -12.48
C VAL A 933 -61.60 1.01 -13.65
N LYS A 934 -61.68 2.30 -14.00
CA LYS A 934 -62.44 2.76 -15.17
C LYS A 934 -61.50 3.36 -16.20
N LEU A 935 -61.77 3.07 -17.47
CA LEU A 935 -61.06 3.65 -18.62
C LEU A 935 -61.97 4.65 -19.31
N TRP A 936 -61.48 5.86 -19.49
CA TRP A 936 -62.20 6.98 -20.07
C TRP A 936 -61.49 7.44 -21.34
N SER A 937 -62.24 7.90 -22.33
CA SER A 937 -61.65 8.71 -23.40
C SER A 937 -61.21 10.07 -22.83
N TYR A 938 -60.27 10.74 -23.48
CA TYR A 938 -59.91 12.13 -23.20
C TYR A 938 -61.10 13.08 -22.97
N TYR A 939 -62.19 12.92 -23.74
CA TYR A 939 -63.41 13.74 -23.62
C TYR A 939 -64.39 13.30 -22.51
N GLY A 940 -64.00 12.37 -21.65
CA GLY A 940 -64.80 11.92 -20.50
C GLY A 940 -65.86 10.86 -20.77
N LYS A 941 -65.88 10.24 -21.96
CA LYS A 941 -66.71 9.07 -22.21
C LYS A 941 -66.12 7.84 -21.53
N LEU A 942 -66.91 7.14 -20.72
CA LEU A 942 -66.54 5.84 -20.15
C LEU A 942 -66.42 4.79 -21.27
N LEU A 943 -65.25 4.18 -21.40
CA LEU A 943 -64.93 3.14 -22.39
C LEU A 943 -65.12 1.74 -21.78
N HIS A 944 -64.47 1.48 -20.63
CA HIS A 944 -64.48 0.18 -19.96
C HIS A 944 -64.53 0.34 -18.43
N THR A 945 -65.13 -0.64 -17.75
CA THR A 945 -65.03 -0.81 -16.30
C THR A 945 -64.38 -2.16 -16.01
N LEU A 946 -63.21 -2.15 -15.40
CA LEU A 946 -62.43 -3.32 -15.05
C LEU A 946 -62.87 -3.80 -13.67
N THR A 947 -63.62 -4.89 -13.64
CA THR A 947 -64.14 -5.51 -12.43
C THR A 947 -63.39 -6.81 -12.15
N GLY A 948 -62.95 -7.01 -10.91
CA GLY A 948 -62.28 -8.26 -10.50
C GLY A 948 -61.39 -8.16 -9.27
N HIS A 949 -61.16 -6.97 -8.73
CA HIS A 949 -60.58 -6.79 -7.40
C HIS A 949 -61.65 -6.99 -6.32
N GLU A 950 -61.26 -7.60 -5.21
CA GLU A 950 -62.16 -7.88 -4.06
C GLU A 950 -62.08 -6.80 -2.98
N GLY A 951 -61.14 -5.87 -3.14
CA GLY A 951 -60.91 -4.74 -2.24
C GLY A 951 -60.70 -3.43 -3.00
N ARG A 952 -60.53 -2.36 -2.22
CA ARG A 952 -60.35 -0.99 -2.72
C ARG A 952 -59.13 -0.91 -3.64
N VAL A 953 -59.25 -0.27 -4.80
CA VAL A 953 -58.12 -0.05 -5.70
C VAL A 953 -57.46 1.29 -5.35
N TYR A 954 -56.15 1.27 -5.15
CA TYR A 954 -55.39 2.44 -4.69
C TYR A 954 -54.59 3.12 -5.80
N SER A 955 -54.03 2.36 -6.73
CA SER A 955 -53.13 2.88 -7.76
C SER A 955 -53.37 2.16 -9.08
N VAL A 956 -53.21 2.89 -10.18
CA VAL A 956 -53.29 2.39 -11.55
C VAL A 956 -52.17 2.99 -12.38
N GLY A 957 -51.62 2.21 -13.31
CA GLY A 957 -50.59 2.67 -14.24
C GLY A 957 -50.66 1.93 -15.57
N PHE A 958 -50.19 2.59 -16.64
CA PHE A 958 -50.02 1.98 -17.96
C PHE A 958 -48.59 1.48 -18.16
N SER A 959 -48.43 0.43 -18.95
CA SER A 959 -47.14 0.08 -19.53
C SER A 959 -46.68 1.15 -20.53
N PRO A 960 -45.37 1.34 -20.76
CA PRO A 960 -44.86 2.36 -21.67
C PRO A 960 -45.34 2.21 -23.13
N ASP A 961 -45.70 1.00 -23.56
CA ASP A 961 -46.32 0.73 -24.86
C ASP A 961 -47.84 0.99 -24.90
N GLY A 962 -48.47 1.19 -23.74
CA GLY A 962 -49.90 1.43 -23.59
C GLY A 962 -50.79 0.18 -23.71
N GLU A 963 -50.21 -1.01 -23.92
CA GLU A 963 -50.99 -2.24 -24.15
C GLU A 963 -51.51 -2.87 -22.86
N THR A 964 -50.79 -2.67 -21.75
CA THR A 964 -51.07 -3.27 -20.45
C THR A 964 -51.37 -2.20 -19.39
N ILE A 965 -52.32 -2.50 -18.51
CA ILE A 965 -52.71 -1.68 -17.37
C ILE A 965 -52.46 -2.48 -16.10
N ALA A 966 -51.78 -1.92 -15.12
CA ALA A 966 -51.60 -2.53 -13.81
C ALA A 966 -52.44 -1.81 -12.77
N SER A 967 -53.11 -2.56 -11.89
CA SER A 967 -53.91 -2.00 -10.79
C SER A 967 -53.56 -2.66 -9.45
N ALA A 968 -53.29 -1.84 -8.43
CA ALA A 968 -52.93 -2.27 -7.08
C ALA A 968 -54.10 -2.10 -6.10
N SER A 969 -54.34 -3.12 -5.26
CA SER A 969 -55.54 -3.17 -4.41
C SER A 969 -55.28 -3.62 -2.97
N ASP A 970 -56.24 -3.28 -2.11
CA ASP A 970 -56.39 -3.75 -0.73
C ASP A 970 -56.51 -5.27 -0.62
N ASP A 971 -56.93 -5.95 -1.69
CA ASP A 971 -56.99 -7.41 -1.77
C ASP A 971 -55.61 -8.11 -1.83
N LYS A 972 -54.53 -7.33 -1.66
CA LYS A 972 -53.12 -7.76 -1.62
C LYS A 972 -52.56 -8.18 -2.98
N THR A 973 -53.27 -7.90 -4.07
CA THR A 973 -52.84 -8.25 -5.43
C THR A 973 -52.57 -7.04 -6.31
N VAL A 974 -51.74 -7.25 -7.33
CA VAL A 974 -51.73 -6.39 -8.52
C VAL A 974 -52.36 -7.18 -9.68
N LYS A 975 -53.31 -6.59 -10.40
CA LYS A 975 -53.91 -7.21 -11.59
C LYS A 975 -53.42 -6.52 -12.85
N LEU A 976 -53.13 -7.31 -13.87
CA LEU A 976 -52.72 -6.85 -15.20
C LEU A 976 -53.90 -7.00 -16.16
N TRP A 977 -54.18 -5.95 -16.92
CA TRP A 977 -55.30 -5.88 -17.85
C TRP A 977 -54.80 -5.44 -19.22
N SER A 978 -55.49 -5.85 -20.27
CA SER A 978 -55.29 -5.29 -21.61
C SER A 978 -56.03 -3.97 -21.76
N GLY A 979 -55.65 -3.18 -22.77
CA GLY A 979 -56.34 -1.92 -23.10
C GLY A 979 -57.84 -2.04 -23.41
N ASP A 980 -58.32 -3.22 -23.82
CA ASP A 980 -59.77 -3.52 -24.00
C ASP A 980 -60.46 -4.02 -22.72
N GLY A 981 -59.72 -4.09 -21.61
CA GLY A 981 -60.22 -4.37 -20.27
C GLY A 981 -60.31 -5.84 -19.87
N LYS A 982 -59.64 -6.75 -20.59
CA LYS A 982 -59.54 -8.16 -20.20
C LYS A 982 -58.45 -8.35 -19.16
N LEU A 983 -58.68 -9.24 -18.20
CA LEU A 983 -57.68 -9.63 -17.20
C LEU A 983 -56.62 -10.54 -17.87
N LEU A 984 -55.37 -10.08 -17.87
CA LEU A 984 -54.21 -10.79 -18.43
C LEU A 984 -53.48 -11.64 -17.39
N GLY A 985 -53.42 -11.17 -16.14
CA GLY A 985 -52.70 -11.87 -15.07
C GLY A 985 -52.94 -11.27 -13.69
N ILE A 986 -52.58 -12.04 -12.65
CA ILE A 986 -52.67 -11.61 -11.24
C ILE A 986 -51.32 -11.84 -10.59
N LEU A 987 -50.75 -10.80 -10.00
CA LEU A 987 -49.50 -10.83 -9.24
C LEU A 987 -49.84 -11.06 -7.77
N THR A 988 -49.65 -12.30 -7.32
CA THR A 988 -49.90 -12.72 -5.94
C THR A 988 -48.59 -12.89 -5.18
N GLY A 989 -48.50 -12.35 -3.97
CA GLY A 989 -47.33 -12.57 -3.10
C GLY A 989 -47.15 -11.56 -1.97
N HIS A 990 -47.81 -10.39 -2.04
CA HIS A 990 -47.86 -9.45 -0.92
C HIS A 990 -48.74 -9.98 0.21
N GLN A 991 -48.38 -9.63 1.45
CA GLN A 991 -49.12 -10.04 2.66
C GLN A 991 -50.04 -8.93 3.21
N GLY A 992 -49.86 -7.71 2.70
CA GLY A 992 -50.63 -6.52 3.03
C GLY A 992 -51.20 -5.82 1.79
N SER A 993 -51.97 -4.77 2.06
CA SER A 993 -52.59 -3.89 1.05
C SER A 993 -51.55 -3.31 0.10
N VAL A 994 -51.73 -3.48 -1.22
CA VAL A 994 -50.84 -2.89 -2.23
C VAL A 994 -51.33 -1.49 -2.56
N ARG A 995 -50.46 -0.49 -2.38
CA ARG A 995 -50.82 0.93 -2.44
C ARG A 995 -50.31 1.64 -3.68
N GLY A 996 -49.15 1.23 -4.20
CA GLY A 996 -48.55 1.83 -5.38
C GLY A 996 -48.15 0.77 -6.39
N VAL A 997 -48.26 1.10 -7.68
CA VAL A 997 -47.75 0.29 -8.79
C VAL A 997 -47.09 1.19 -9.84
N ALA A 998 -45.96 0.75 -10.39
CA ALA A 998 -45.26 1.46 -11.46
C ALA A 998 -44.63 0.46 -12.43
N PHE A 999 -44.58 0.80 -13.72
CA PHE A 999 -43.82 0.08 -14.72
C PHE A 999 -42.40 0.65 -14.84
N SER A 1000 -41.43 -0.20 -15.17
CA SER A 1000 -40.12 0.26 -15.63
C SER A 1000 -40.25 0.96 -16.99
N PRO A 1001 -39.35 1.90 -17.34
CA PRO A 1001 -39.39 2.62 -18.62
C PRO A 1001 -39.34 1.71 -19.85
N ASP A 1002 -38.74 0.52 -19.74
CA ASP A 1002 -38.68 -0.49 -20.80
C ASP A 1002 -39.91 -1.42 -20.83
N GLY A 1003 -40.85 -1.28 -19.89
CA GLY A 1003 -42.07 -2.07 -19.77
C GLY A 1003 -41.89 -3.51 -19.29
N LYS A 1004 -40.66 -3.96 -19.03
CA LYS A 1004 -40.37 -5.38 -18.70
C LYS A 1004 -40.57 -5.72 -17.22
N THR A 1005 -40.51 -4.71 -16.35
CA THR A 1005 -40.58 -4.85 -14.90
C THR A 1005 -41.73 -4.04 -14.33
N ILE A 1006 -42.38 -4.57 -13.30
CA ILE A 1006 -43.43 -3.91 -12.53
C ILE A 1006 -42.97 -3.83 -11.08
N ALA A 1007 -43.02 -2.65 -10.47
CA ALA A 1007 -42.80 -2.46 -9.04
C ALA A 1007 -44.13 -2.29 -8.33
N SER A 1008 -44.31 -2.95 -7.18
CA SER A 1008 -45.48 -2.79 -6.33
C SER A 1008 -45.09 -2.52 -4.88
N GLY A 1009 -45.57 -1.41 -4.32
CA GLY A 1009 -45.34 -1.01 -2.92
C GLY A 1009 -46.52 -1.40 -2.03
N SER A 1010 -46.24 -2.02 -0.88
CA SER A 1010 -47.26 -2.58 0.01
C SER A 1010 -47.11 -2.20 1.48
N TRP A 1011 -48.23 -2.34 2.20
CA TRP A 1011 -48.30 -2.26 3.66
C TRP A 1011 -47.70 -3.46 4.39
N ASP A 1012 -47.18 -4.47 3.68
CA ASP A 1012 -46.30 -5.49 4.26
C ASP A 1012 -44.84 -5.02 4.42
N ASN A 1013 -44.58 -3.72 4.25
CA ASN A 1013 -43.28 -3.06 4.36
C ASN A 1013 -42.30 -3.43 3.23
N THR A 1014 -42.78 -4.01 2.14
CA THR A 1014 -41.95 -4.40 0.99
C THR A 1014 -42.36 -3.70 -0.29
N VAL A 1015 -41.37 -3.56 -1.17
CA VAL A 1015 -41.61 -3.37 -2.61
C VAL A 1015 -41.30 -4.69 -3.29
N LYS A 1016 -42.14 -5.15 -4.22
CA LYS A 1016 -41.87 -6.34 -5.03
C LYS A 1016 -41.68 -5.95 -6.48
N LEU A 1017 -40.67 -6.54 -7.12
CA LEU A 1017 -40.39 -6.39 -8.55
C LEU A 1017 -40.86 -7.65 -9.26
N TRP A 1018 -41.63 -7.48 -10.31
CA TRP A 1018 -42.22 -8.56 -11.09
C TRP A 1018 -41.82 -8.40 -12.55
N SER A 1019 -41.70 -9.49 -13.28
CA SER A 1019 -41.67 -9.41 -14.74
C SER A 1019 -43.05 -9.01 -15.26
N CYS A 1020 -43.11 -8.45 -16.47
CA CYS A 1020 -44.36 -8.19 -17.17
C CYS A 1020 -45.22 -9.46 -17.41
N HIS A 1021 -44.62 -10.64 -17.27
CA HIS A 1021 -45.30 -11.95 -17.35
C HIS A 1021 -45.77 -12.47 -15.97
N GLY A 1022 -45.56 -11.68 -14.92
CA GLY A 1022 -46.03 -11.94 -13.56
C GLY A 1022 -45.16 -12.83 -12.68
N LYS A 1023 -43.90 -13.08 -13.08
CA LYS A 1023 -42.93 -13.76 -12.22
C LYS A 1023 -42.33 -12.78 -11.21
N LEU A 1024 -42.32 -13.13 -9.93
CA LEU A 1024 -41.59 -12.36 -8.92
C LEU A 1024 -40.07 -12.42 -9.19
N LEU A 1025 -39.44 -11.26 -9.35
CA LEU A 1025 -38.00 -11.10 -9.60
C LEU A 1025 -37.25 -10.84 -8.29
N HIS A 1026 -37.66 -9.80 -7.55
CA HIS A 1026 -37.01 -9.35 -6.32
C HIS A 1026 -38.03 -8.87 -5.28
N THR A 1027 -37.66 -8.93 -4.00
CA THR A 1027 -38.40 -8.30 -2.89
C THR A 1027 -37.46 -7.35 -2.15
N LEU A 1028 -37.77 -6.06 -2.18
CA LEU A 1028 -37.03 -5.00 -1.51
C LEU A 1028 -37.50 -4.93 -0.05
N THR A 1029 -36.66 -5.37 0.87
CA THR A 1029 -36.91 -5.34 2.32
C THR A 1029 -36.03 -4.28 2.99
N GLY A 1030 -36.53 -3.61 4.03
CA GLY A 1030 -35.80 -2.55 4.73
C GLY A 1030 -36.44 -1.15 4.63
N ASN A 1031 -37.69 -1.05 4.18
CA ASN A 1031 -38.41 0.22 4.03
C ASN A 1031 -38.79 0.93 5.36
N GLY A 1032 -38.40 0.39 6.52
CA GLY A 1032 -38.69 0.96 7.85
C GLY A 1032 -40.17 1.04 8.24
N GLY A 1033 -41.09 0.73 7.33
CA GLY A 1033 -42.53 0.75 7.54
C GLY A 1033 -43.30 0.52 6.24
N LYS A 1034 -44.59 0.87 6.26
CA LYS A 1034 -45.51 0.69 5.12
C LYS A 1034 -45.06 1.53 3.92
N VAL A 1035 -45.14 0.97 2.71
CA VAL A 1035 -44.83 1.69 1.47
C VAL A 1035 -46.13 2.24 0.87
N PHE A 1036 -46.13 3.51 0.50
CA PHE A 1036 -47.30 4.20 -0.08
C PHE A 1036 -47.18 4.42 -1.59
N GLY A 1037 -46.00 4.79 -2.08
CA GLY A 1037 -45.73 5.07 -3.48
C GLY A 1037 -44.41 4.44 -3.94
N VAL A 1038 -44.33 4.14 -5.24
CA VAL A 1038 -43.15 3.60 -5.90
C VAL A 1038 -42.97 4.26 -7.27
N ALA A 1039 -41.73 4.55 -7.65
CA ALA A 1039 -41.40 5.11 -8.96
C ALA A 1039 -40.06 4.57 -9.47
N PHE A 1040 -39.93 4.41 -10.79
CA PHE A 1040 -38.67 4.13 -11.46
C PHE A 1040 -38.00 5.44 -11.90
N SER A 1041 -36.67 5.46 -11.88
CA SER A 1041 -35.90 6.47 -12.61
C SER A 1041 -36.10 6.31 -14.12
N PRO A 1042 -35.90 7.38 -14.92
CA PRO A 1042 -36.09 7.32 -16.38
C PRO A 1042 -35.18 6.33 -17.11
N ASP A 1043 -34.00 6.03 -16.53
CA ASP A 1043 -33.08 4.99 -17.03
C ASP A 1043 -33.50 3.56 -16.62
N GLY A 1044 -34.45 3.41 -15.68
CA GLY A 1044 -34.91 2.13 -15.15
C GLY A 1044 -33.96 1.45 -14.17
N GLU A 1045 -32.83 2.07 -13.82
CA GLU A 1045 -31.81 1.46 -12.96
C GLU A 1045 -32.10 1.64 -11.46
N THR A 1046 -32.81 2.72 -11.11
CA THR A 1046 -33.14 3.10 -9.73
C THR A 1046 -34.65 3.07 -9.48
N ILE A 1047 -35.01 2.70 -8.26
CA ILE A 1047 -36.40 2.63 -7.78
C ILE A 1047 -36.48 3.47 -6.51
N ALA A 1048 -37.46 4.36 -6.42
CA ALA A 1048 -37.75 5.11 -5.20
C ALA A 1048 -38.99 4.53 -4.51
N SER A 1049 -38.93 4.40 -3.18
CA SER A 1049 -40.07 4.03 -2.33
C SER A 1049 -40.39 5.14 -1.33
N ALA A 1050 -41.64 5.55 -1.28
CA ALA A 1050 -42.17 6.52 -0.31
C ALA A 1050 -42.73 5.78 0.91
N ASN A 1051 -42.19 6.05 2.09
CA ASN A 1051 -42.36 5.19 3.26
C ASN A 1051 -43.06 5.88 4.44
N PHE A 1052 -43.59 5.05 5.33
CA PHE A 1052 -44.22 5.46 6.59
C PHE A 1052 -43.22 6.04 7.61
N ASP A 1053 -41.94 5.70 7.53
CA ASP A 1053 -40.90 6.14 8.47
C ASP A 1053 -40.37 7.56 8.19
N HIS A 1054 -41.12 8.37 7.42
CA HIS A 1054 -40.75 9.72 6.98
C HIS A 1054 -39.61 9.77 5.95
N THR A 1055 -39.19 8.62 5.41
CA THR A 1055 -38.08 8.55 4.45
C THR A 1055 -38.52 8.20 3.04
N VAL A 1056 -37.66 8.56 2.08
CA VAL A 1056 -37.66 7.94 0.76
C VAL A 1056 -36.42 7.09 0.61
N LYS A 1057 -36.58 5.86 0.14
CA LYS A 1057 -35.47 4.93 -0.07
C LYS A 1057 -35.26 4.68 -1.55
N LEU A 1058 -34.01 4.74 -1.98
CA LEU A 1058 -33.60 4.54 -3.35
C LEU A 1058 -32.92 3.18 -3.46
N TRP A 1059 -33.34 2.37 -4.40
CA TRP A 1059 -32.91 0.99 -4.59
C TRP A 1059 -32.43 0.81 -6.01
N ASN A 1060 -31.48 -0.10 -6.24
CA ASN A 1060 -31.24 -0.56 -7.59
C ASN A 1060 -32.24 -1.64 -8.02
N CYS A 1061 -32.28 -1.95 -9.32
CA CYS A 1061 -33.14 -2.99 -9.89
C CYS A 1061 -32.88 -4.42 -9.36
N HIS A 1062 -31.77 -4.66 -8.67
CA HIS A 1062 -31.38 -5.97 -8.13
C HIS A 1062 -31.80 -6.19 -6.67
N GLY A 1063 -32.35 -5.18 -6.01
CA GLY A 1063 -32.83 -5.32 -4.64
C GLY A 1063 -32.04 -4.59 -3.56
N LYS A 1064 -30.96 -3.90 -3.92
CA LYS A 1064 -30.02 -3.29 -2.97
C LYS A 1064 -30.41 -1.84 -2.70
N LEU A 1065 -30.48 -1.48 -1.42
CA LEU A 1065 -30.62 -0.10 -0.99
C LEU A 1065 -29.37 0.69 -1.36
N LEU A 1066 -29.56 1.82 -2.05
CA LEU A 1066 -28.50 2.73 -2.48
C LEU A 1066 -28.38 3.90 -1.51
N HIS A 1067 -29.53 4.46 -1.11
CA HIS A 1067 -29.58 5.72 -0.38
C HIS A 1067 -30.91 5.90 0.37
N THR A 1068 -30.91 6.58 1.51
CA THR A 1068 -32.10 7.04 2.23
C THR A 1068 -32.14 8.58 2.27
N LEU A 1069 -33.18 9.16 1.67
CA LEU A 1069 -33.49 10.58 1.78
C LEU A 1069 -34.30 10.83 3.06
N THR A 1070 -33.75 11.66 3.95
CA THR A 1070 -34.35 12.07 5.22
C THR A 1070 -34.55 13.58 5.24
N GLY A 1071 -35.67 14.04 5.80
CA GLY A 1071 -35.96 15.47 5.92
C GLY A 1071 -37.44 15.83 6.05
N HIS A 1072 -38.34 14.93 5.66
CA HIS A 1072 -39.77 15.09 5.98
C HIS A 1072 -40.06 14.87 7.46
N LYS A 1073 -41.06 15.57 7.98
CA LYS A 1073 -41.57 15.44 9.37
C LYS A 1073 -42.85 14.59 9.45
N GLY A 1074 -43.39 14.22 8.28
CA GLY A 1074 -44.64 13.49 8.10
C GLY A 1074 -44.46 12.28 7.19
N LEU A 1075 -45.51 11.47 7.03
CA LEU A 1075 -45.46 10.26 6.20
C LEU A 1075 -45.23 10.65 4.73
N VAL A 1076 -44.31 9.99 4.03
CA VAL A 1076 -44.14 10.27 2.59
C VAL A 1076 -45.16 9.45 1.82
N ARG A 1077 -46.03 10.14 1.07
CA ARG A 1077 -47.18 9.57 0.38
C ARG A 1077 -46.89 9.20 -1.06
N SER A 1078 -46.11 10.03 -1.75
CA SER A 1078 -45.78 9.85 -3.15
C SER A 1078 -44.36 10.32 -3.45
N VAL A 1079 -43.79 9.74 -4.51
CA VAL A 1079 -42.45 10.05 -5.01
C VAL A 1079 -42.46 9.99 -6.54
N ALA A 1080 -41.78 10.92 -7.19
CA ALA A 1080 -41.60 10.95 -8.63
C ALA A 1080 -40.17 11.40 -9.00
N PHE A 1081 -39.64 10.86 -10.10
CA PHE A 1081 -38.41 11.34 -10.71
C PHE A 1081 -38.73 12.40 -11.77
N SER A 1082 -37.86 13.38 -11.93
CA SER A 1082 -37.85 14.24 -13.10
C SER A 1082 -37.52 13.43 -14.36
N PRO A 1083 -37.97 13.87 -15.56
CA PRO A 1083 -37.67 13.19 -16.81
C PRO A 1083 -36.17 13.03 -17.13
N ASP A 1084 -35.33 13.93 -16.61
CA ASP A 1084 -33.86 13.85 -16.71
C ASP A 1084 -33.21 12.92 -15.66
N GLY A 1085 -33.96 12.46 -14.66
CA GLY A 1085 -33.49 11.58 -13.58
C GLY A 1085 -32.65 12.28 -12.51
N GLU A 1086 -32.37 13.57 -12.64
CA GLU A 1086 -31.46 14.30 -11.73
C GLU A 1086 -32.17 14.87 -10.48
N THR A 1087 -33.51 14.87 -10.48
CA THR A 1087 -34.34 15.40 -9.39
C THR A 1087 -35.36 14.37 -8.94
N ILE A 1088 -35.52 14.23 -7.63
CA ILE A 1088 -36.62 13.48 -7.02
C ILE A 1088 -37.56 14.48 -6.37
N VAL A 1089 -38.87 14.23 -6.45
CA VAL A 1089 -39.87 15.03 -5.75
C VAL A 1089 -40.73 14.14 -4.89
N THR A 1090 -40.95 14.58 -3.65
CA THR A 1090 -41.64 13.82 -2.62
C THR A 1090 -42.75 14.65 -2.02
N ALA A 1091 -43.90 14.01 -1.77
CA ALA A 1091 -45.07 14.62 -1.14
C ALA A 1091 -45.34 13.95 0.21
N SER A 1092 -45.67 14.76 1.23
CA SER A 1092 -45.74 14.30 2.61
C SER A 1092 -46.94 14.85 3.38
N ASP A 1093 -47.30 14.14 4.45
CA ASP A 1093 -48.28 14.56 5.45
C ASP A 1093 -47.78 15.70 6.35
N ASP A 1094 -46.55 16.19 6.18
CA ASP A 1094 -46.09 17.45 6.81
C ASP A 1094 -46.52 18.70 6.03
N ASN A 1095 -47.45 18.54 5.08
CA ASN A 1095 -47.98 19.57 4.18
C ASN A 1095 -46.97 20.08 3.15
N THR A 1096 -45.79 19.45 3.04
CA THR A 1096 -44.74 19.92 2.13
C THR A 1096 -44.52 19.02 0.94
N VAL A 1097 -43.99 19.62 -0.12
CA VAL A 1097 -43.33 18.94 -1.22
C VAL A 1097 -41.84 19.23 -1.13
N LYS A 1098 -40.98 18.21 -1.25
CA LYS A 1098 -39.52 18.40 -1.26
C LYS A 1098 -38.94 17.97 -2.61
N LEU A 1099 -38.09 18.82 -3.19
CA LEU A 1099 -37.32 18.55 -4.41
C LEU A 1099 -35.89 18.26 -4.01
N TRP A 1100 -35.38 17.08 -4.35
CA TRP A 1100 -34.05 16.59 -4.02
C TRP A 1100 -33.21 16.57 -5.30
N HIS A 1101 -32.33 17.55 -5.48
CA HIS A 1101 -31.42 17.64 -6.61
C HIS A 1101 -30.11 16.92 -6.33
N GLY A 1102 -29.53 16.26 -7.34
CA GLY A 1102 -28.19 15.68 -7.24
C GLY A 1102 -28.09 14.55 -6.21
N TRP A 1103 -29.15 13.74 -6.07
CA TRP A 1103 -29.29 12.67 -5.06
C TRP A 1103 -28.31 11.49 -5.25
N LYS A 1104 -27.61 11.43 -6.38
CA LYS A 1104 -26.57 10.42 -6.66
C LYS A 1104 -25.34 10.69 -5.77
N PHE A 1105 -24.74 9.64 -5.24
CA PHE A 1105 -23.60 9.74 -4.32
C PHE A 1105 -22.45 10.59 -4.85
N ASP A 1106 -22.04 10.40 -6.11
CA ASP A 1106 -20.90 11.14 -6.69
C ASP A 1106 -21.15 12.65 -6.72
N ARG A 1107 -22.40 13.06 -7.00
CA ARG A 1107 -22.82 14.46 -7.00
C ARG A 1107 -22.86 15.02 -5.59
N LEU A 1108 -23.41 14.28 -4.62
CA LEU A 1108 -23.40 14.68 -3.20
C LEU A 1108 -21.97 14.85 -2.67
N HIS A 1109 -21.10 13.89 -2.94
CA HIS A 1109 -19.69 13.95 -2.54
C HIS A 1109 -18.97 15.14 -3.17
N GLN A 1110 -19.15 15.34 -4.48
CA GLN A 1110 -18.59 16.49 -5.19
C GLN A 1110 -19.07 17.82 -4.60
N TRP A 1111 -20.36 17.93 -4.29
CA TRP A 1111 -20.92 19.14 -3.72
C TRP A 1111 -20.38 19.42 -2.32
N GLY A 1112 -20.36 18.41 -1.44
CA GLY A 1112 -19.81 18.54 -0.09
C GLY A 1112 -18.34 18.98 -0.12
N CYS A 1113 -17.56 18.41 -1.04
CA CYS A 1113 -16.17 18.81 -1.26
C CYS A 1113 -16.02 20.23 -1.81
N ASN A 1114 -16.82 20.61 -2.81
CA ASN A 1114 -16.81 21.98 -3.35
C ASN A 1114 -17.19 23.02 -2.29
N TRP A 1115 -18.15 22.69 -1.41
CA TRP A 1115 -18.60 23.58 -0.34
C TRP A 1115 -17.48 23.85 0.68
N MET A 1116 -16.74 22.80 1.04
CA MET A 1116 -15.70 22.84 2.08
C MET A 1116 -14.30 23.15 1.55
N ARG A 1117 -14.12 23.26 0.23
CA ARG A 1117 -12.80 23.36 -0.42
C ARG A 1117 -11.93 24.46 0.18
N ASP A 1118 -12.45 25.68 0.23
CA ASP A 1118 -11.71 26.85 0.72
C ASP A 1118 -11.25 26.67 2.18
N TYR A 1119 -12.07 26.02 3.02
CA TYR A 1119 -11.72 25.70 4.40
C TYR A 1119 -10.61 24.65 4.47
N LEU A 1120 -10.76 23.53 3.75
CA LEU A 1120 -9.78 22.43 3.75
C LEU A 1120 -8.42 22.87 3.21
N GLU A 1121 -8.41 23.73 2.19
CA GLU A 1121 -7.18 24.22 1.56
C GLU A 1121 -6.47 25.30 2.38
N ASN A 1122 -7.22 26.25 2.94
CA ASN A 1122 -6.63 27.49 3.46
C ASN A 1122 -6.60 27.62 4.99
N ASN A 1123 -7.43 26.87 5.72
CA ASN A 1123 -7.48 26.99 7.17
C ASN A 1123 -6.22 26.32 7.82
N PRO A 1124 -5.50 27.02 8.73
CA PRO A 1124 -4.26 26.51 9.32
C PRO A 1124 -4.45 25.39 10.35
N ASN A 1125 -5.64 25.24 10.93
CA ASN A 1125 -5.96 24.25 11.95
C ASN A 1125 -6.43 22.91 11.37
N VAL A 1126 -6.58 22.82 10.04
CA VAL A 1126 -6.90 21.58 9.34
C VAL A 1126 -5.66 20.67 9.29
N SER A 1127 -5.82 19.42 9.71
CA SER A 1127 -4.74 18.43 9.67
C SER A 1127 -4.36 18.08 8.23
N GLU A 1128 -3.10 17.69 8.00
CA GLU A 1128 -2.63 17.32 6.66
C GLU A 1128 -3.48 16.20 6.03
N SER A 1129 -3.92 15.23 6.84
CA SER A 1129 -4.83 14.19 6.37
C SER A 1129 -6.17 14.74 5.90
N ASP A 1130 -6.69 15.79 6.54
CA ASP A 1130 -7.99 16.36 6.24
C ASP A 1130 -7.96 17.26 4.99
N ARG A 1131 -6.82 17.88 4.69
CA ARG A 1131 -6.64 18.64 3.44
C ARG A 1131 -6.92 17.77 2.21
N HIS A 1132 -6.53 16.51 2.30
CA HIS A 1132 -6.74 15.51 1.26
C HIS A 1132 -8.08 14.76 1.37
N LEU A 1133 -9.11 15.32 2.04
CA LEU A 1133 -10.46 14.70 2.10
C LEU A 1133 -11.14 14.64 0.73
N CYS A 1134 -10.79 15.56 -0.16
CA CYS A 1134 -11.48 15.78 -1.42
C CYS A 1134 -10.63 15.53 -2.67
N ASP A 1135 -9.41 15.00 -2.52
CA ASP A 1135 -8.48 14.73 -3.63
C ASP A 1135 -8.99 13.68 -4.62
N CYS A 1136 -9.87 12.78 -4.15
CA CYS A 1136 -10.49 11.75 -5.00
C CYS A 1136 -11.61 12.31 -5.90
N VAL A 1137 -11.87 13.63 -5.86
CA VAL A 1137 -12.89 14.32 -6.65
C VAL A 1137 -12.18 15.19 -7.70
N GLY A 1138 -11.79 14.62 -8.83
CA GLY A 1138 -11.18 15.40 -9.92
C GLY A 1138 -11.18 14.68 -11.27
N GLY A 1139 -11.92 15.23 -12.23
CA GLY A 1139 -11.98 14.80 -13.63
C GLY A 1139 -13.38 14.87 -14.21
#